data_AF-A0A0F3IT61-F1
#
_entry.id   AF-A0A0F3IT61-F1
#
_cell.length_a   1.000
_cell.length_b   1.000
_cell.length_c   1.000
_cell.angle_alpha   90.00
_cell.angle_beta   90.00
_cell.angle_gamma   90.00
#
_symmetry.space_group_name_H-M   'P 1'
#
loop_
_entity.id
_entity.type
_entity.pdbx_description
1 polymer ?
#
loop_
_entity_poly.entity_id
_entity_poly.type
_entity_poly.pdbx_seq_one_letter_code
_entity_poly.pdbx_strand_id
1 'polypeptide(L)'
;WAMSRYSGLWIGMKTIAESVDSSASVYVDPLRALPIIPTDFELPPDGVHIRWPDKPMAQEMRLHKYKLYAALAFARANKLDQIMIDSPKPRFGIVTTGKSYLDVRQALEDLGIDEAQAAEIGLRVYKVGMSWPLEREGARHFAEGLEEILVVEEKRAVIENQLKEQLYNWREDVRPRVIGKFDEEKNWILPSPDELTPARIARVIAKRIGRFYQSDRITQRLAFLETKEKQLGGLKTEIARVPTFCSGCPHNTSTKVPDGSRAVGGIGCHYMVTWMDRKTDTFTQMGGEGVPWVGQAPFTKTPHIFANLGDGTYQHSGALAIRAAVAAKVNITYKILFNDAVAMTGGQPHDVPLTVPQLTQQLTAEGVRKVVVVTDEPDKYPSDAGFAPGVPVHHRDELDQVQRDIREIEGVTAIVYDQTCATEKRRRRKRGTMADPAKRTIINDLVCEGCGDCGEQSNCVSILPLETEFGRKRTIDQSTCNKDFSCVKGFCPSFVTVKGGQLRKPKAAKEEAWAELPAPTVAPLAPVYSILVTGVGGTGVVTIGALLGMAAHLDGKGVAVLDMTGLAQKGGAVYSHIRVAEKPNDIHAVRIPAGEADLVIGADSLTTGTFDSLAKVRAGETRVVLNSHESMTSDFTRKPDLRFPTGSLMQAVEEAAGTGENLQVLDATRIATALMGDSIATNAFMLGYAAQKGWLPVSLAALERAIELNGVAIGFNKKALLWGRRAAIDLAAVEAAAKPAMQVSGSQKLSESLAEMVARRVEFLTQYQDAAYADRYKSLVARAESVEQHLVPYSDKLARAVARYAFKLMAIKDEYEVARLYTDGTFLKQVAAQFEGDYRLEFNLAPPMVAEKDATTGHLQKKAYGPWMLKAFRVLAKLKGLRGTALDPFARTDERKMERRLRDEYLARVEDILRSLTPAKLDTAIALLSVPEQIRGFGHVKERHVAQAEALTAKLLADYHNPAPGTPVAAAAE
;
A
#
# COMPACT_ATOMS: atom_id res chain seq x y z
N TRP A 1 -9.04 4.66 -37.30
CA TRP A 1 -8.31 5.25 -38.45
C TRP A 1 -9.22 5.84 -39.54
N ALA A 2 -10.33 5.20 -39.95
CA ALA A 2 -11.14 5.64 -41.08
C ALA A 2 -11.57 7.12 -41.01
N MET A 3 -12.11 7.55 -39.86
CA MET A 3 -12.50 8.94 -39.62
C MET A 3 -11.34 9.94 -39.77
N SER A 4 -10.14 9.59 -39.28
CA SER A 4 -8.94 10.43 -39.41
C SER A 4 -8.56 10.63 -40.87
N ARG A 5 -8.63 9.56 -41.67
CA ARG A 5 -8.37 9.64 -43.12
C ARG A 5 -9.42 10.47 -43.85
N TYR A 6 -10.70 10.29 -43.52
CA TYR A 6 -11.80 11.04 -44.16
C TYR A 6 -11.78 12.54 -43.83
N SER A 7 -11.52 12.90 -42.57
CA SER A 7 -11.56 14.31 -42.10
C SER A 7 -10.22 15.02 -42.14
N GLY A 8 -9.12 14.28 -42.27
CA GLY A 8 -7.75 14.78 -42.11
C GLY A 8 -7.39 15.19 -40.67
N LEU A 9 -8.26 14.94 -39.68
CA LEU A 9 -8.02 15.27 -38.27
C LEU A 9 -7.31 14.13 -37.54
N TRP A 10 -6.55 14.50 -36.50
CA TRP A 10 -6.13 13.55 -35.48
C TRP A 10 -7.33 13.20 -34.61
N ILE A 11 -7.56 11.91 -34.42
CA ILE A 11 -8.67 11.41 -33.61
C ILE A 11 -8.10 10.97 -32.27
N GLY A 12 -8.52 11.64 -31.20
CA GLY A 12 -8.19 11.26 -29.83
C GLY A 12 -9.25 10.32 -29.25
N MET A 13 -8.80 9.34 -28.46
CA MET A 13 -9.69 8.51 -27.64
C MET A 13 -9.44 8.86 -26.18
N LYS A 14 -10.52 9.15 -25.43
CA LYS A 14 -10.45 9.24 -23.97
C LYS A 14 -10.58 7.83 -23.41
N THR A 15 -9.54 7.35 -22.77
CA THR A 15 -9.56 6.13 -21.98
C THR A 15 -9.55 6.44 -20.49
N ILE A 16 -10.06 5.51 -19.72
CA ILE A 16 -10.14 5.59 -18.25
C ILE A 16 -9.78 4.21 -17.66
N ALA A 17 -9.44 4.17 -16.38
CA ALA A 17 -9.07 2.93 -15.69
C ALA A 17 -10.12 1.83 -15.88
N GLU A 18 -11.41 2.14 -15.79
CA GLU A 18 -12.52 1.18 -16.00
C GLU A 18 -12.59 0.57 -17.40
N SER A 19 -11.85 1.14 -18.37
CA SER A 19 -11.78 0.64 -19.75
C SER A 19 -10.43 0.00 -20.10
N VAL A 20 -9.33 0.44 -19.47
CA VAL A 20 -7.96 -0.02 -19.83
C VAL A 20 -7.35 -0.94 -18.79
N ASP A 21 -7.78 -0.82 -17.54
CA ASP A 21 -7.31 -1.64 -16.41
C ASP A 21 -8.33 -2.75 -16.04
N SER A 22 -9.34 -2.95 -16.89
CA SER A 22 -10.32 -4.02 -16.74
C SER A 22 -10.08 -5.18 -17.69
N SER A 23 -10.30 -6.41 -17.22
CA SER A 23 -10.39 -7.60 -18.07
C SER A 23 -11.85 -8.02 -18.24
N ALA A 24 -12.26 -8.41 -19.44
CA ALA A 24 -13.63 -8.87 -19.68
C ALA A 24 -13.69 -9.94 -20.77
N SER A 25 -14.74 -10.77 -20.75
CA SER A 25 -15.10 -11.61 -21.90
C SER A 25 -15.60 -10.70 -23.03
N VAL A 26 -14.82 -10.59 -24.12
CA VAL A 26 -15.14 -9.73 -25.26
C VAL A 26 -15.29 -10.54 -26.55
N TYR A 27 -16.28 -10.15 -27.36
CA TYR A 27 -16.42 -10.66 -28.72
C TYR A 27 -15.53 -9.86 -29.69
N VAL A 28 -14.56 -10.55 -30.29
CA VAL A 28 -13.61 -9.98 -31.25
C VAL A 28 -13.86 -10.60 -32.62
N ASP A 29 -14.33 -9.78 -33.55
CA ASP A 29 -14.50 -10.14 -34.96
C ASP A 29 -13.94 -8.97 -35.82
N PRO A 30 -12.99 -9.23 -36.75
CA PRO A 30 -12.42 -8.19 -37.61
C PRO A 30 -13.44 -7.50 -38.52
N LEU A 31 -14.60 -8.11 -38.78
CA LEU A 31 -15.70 -7.58 -39.59
C LEU A 31 -16.80 -6.89 -38.77
N ARG A 32 -16.67 -6.85 -37.44
CA ARG A 32 -17.67 -6.21 -36.55
C ARG A 32 -17.85 -4.71 -36.82
N ALA A 33 -16.79 -4.01 -37.24
CA ALA A 33 -16.80 -2.58 -37.45
C ALA A 33 -16.46 -2.23 -38.90
N LEU A 34 -17.50 -2.09 -39.74
CA LEU A 34 -17.37 -1.66 -41.13
C LEU A 34 -17.69 -0.16 -41.24
N PRO A 35 -16.67 0.72 -41.37
CA PRO A 35 -16.90 2.15 -41.40
C PRO A 35 -17.58 2.58 -42.70
N ILE A 36 -18.64 3.37 -42.56
CA ILE A 36 -19.37 3.99 -43.66
C ILE A 36 -18.69 5.32 -44.00
N ILE A 37 -18.30 5.51 -45.25
CA ILE A 37 -17.76 6.80 -45.73
C ILE A 37 -18.94 7.68 -46.15
N PRO A 38 -19.12 8.87 -45.55
CA PRO A 38 -20.21 9.77 -45.93
C PRO A 38 -20.11 10.20 -47.40
N THR A 39 -21.25 10.29 -48.06
CA THR A 39 -21.39 10.79 -49.44
C THR A 39 -22.17 12.11 -49.49
N ASP A 40 -22.70 12.56 -48.36
CA ASP A 40 -23.59 13.71 -48.18
C ASP A 40 -22.87 14.96 -47.65
N PHE A 41 -21.53 14.97 -47.68
CA PHE A 41 -20.70 16.11 -47.31
C PHE A 41 -19.62 16.36 -48.36
N GLU A 42 -19.59 17.55 -48.93
CA GLU A 42 -18.63 17.92 -49.98
C GLU A 42 -17.26 18.27 -49.38
N LEU A 43 -16.25 17.46 -49.71
CA LEU A 43 -14.85 17.73 -49.37
C LEU A 43 -14.26 18.79 -50.31
N PRO A 44 -13.29 19.59 -49.85
CA PRO A 44 -12.70 20.62 -50.70
C PRO A 44 -11.91 19.96 -51.86
N PRO A 45 -11.86 20.59 -53.05
CA PRO A 45 -11.21 20.00 -54.23
C PRO A 45 -9.74 19.65 -54.03
N ASP A 46 -9.06 20.39 -53.17
CA ASP A 46 -7.66 20.23 -52.82
C ASP A 46 -7.45 19.25 -51.63
N GLY A 47 -8.52 18.69 -51.07
CA GLY A 47 -8.47 17.69 -50.01
C GLY A 47 -8.27 18.25 -48.60
N VAL A 48 -8.33 17.36 -47.60
CA VAL A 48 -8.39 17.72 -46.17
C VAL A 48 -7.07 17.62 -45.40
N HIS A 49 -6.02 17.07 -46.03
CA HIS A 49 -4.75 16.77 -45.38
C HIS A 49 -3.80 17.99 -45.32
N ILE A 50 -2.84 17.95 -44.38
CA ILE A 50 -1.74 18.92 -44.33
C ILE A 50 -0.84 18.67 -45.54
N ARG A 51 -0.49 19.75 -46.25
CA ARG A 51 0.34 19.69 -47.45
C ARG A 51 1.33 20.84 -47.45
N TRP A 52 2.55 20.57 -47.91
CA TRP A 52 3.49 21.61 -48.28
C TRP A 52 3.20 22.05 -49.72
N PRO A 53 3.24 23.35 -50.07
CA PRO A 53 3.62 24.51 -49.25
C PRO A 53 2.41 25.35 -48.78
N ASP A 54 1.29 24.74 -48.38
CA ASP A 54 0.07 25.49 -48.00
C ASP A 54 0.38 26.53 -46.92
N LYS A 55 -0.02 27.79 -47.15
CA LYS A 55 0.15 28.88 -46.16
C LYS A 55 -0.71 28.64 -44.91
N PRO A 56 -0.31 29.14 -43.72
CA PRO A 56 -1.07 28.96 -42.48
C PRO A 56 -2.58 29.29 -42.58
N MET A 57 -2.96 30.39 -43.23
CA MET A 57 -4.38 30.76 -43.40
C MET A 57 -5.20 29.74 -44.22
N ALA A 58 -4.58 29.09 -45.21
CA ALA A 58 -5.25 28.05 -45.98
C ALA A 58 -5.47 26.78 -45.14
N GLN A 59 -4.49 26.44 -44.30
CA GLN A 59 -4.60 25.32 -43.36
C GLN A 59 -5.69 25.59 -42.30
N GLU A 60 -5.73 26.80 -41.76
CA GLU A 60 -6.75 27.26 -40.81
C GLU A 60 -8.15 27.23 -41.43
N MET A 61 -8.32 27.79 -42.64
CA MET A 61 -9.59 27.75 -43.36
C MET A 61 -10.06 26.30 -43.61
N ARG A 62 -9.15 25.41 -44.00
CA ARG A 62 -9.46 24.00 -44.17
C ARG A 62 -9.94 23.37 -42.87
N LEU A 63 -9.26 23.65 -41.75
CA LEU A 63 -9.63 23.17 -40.41
C LEU A 63 -11.05 23.61 -40.04
N HIS A 64 -11.33 24.91 -40.11
CA HIS A 64 -12.59 25.49 -39.63
C HIS A 64 -13.78 25.24 -40.56
N LYS A 65 -13.59 25.26 -41.89
CA LYS A 65 -14.70 25.07 -42.84
C LYS A 65 -14.98 23.62 -43.22
N TYR A 66 -13.95 22.77 -43.29
CA TYR A 66 -14.11 21.43 -43.86
C TYR A 66 -13.83 20.32 -42.85
N LYS A 67 -12.66 20.31 -42.21
CA LYS A 67 -12.19 19.15 -41.44
C LYS A 67 -13.11 18.79 -40.26
N LEU A 68 -13.54 19.78 -39.47
CA LEU A 68 -14.44 19.55 -38.34
C LEU A 68 -15.83 19.05 -38.78
N TYR A 69 -16.36 19.58 -39.89
CA TYR A 69 -17.66 19.19 -40.42
C TYR A 69 -17.62 17.83 -41.13
N ALA A 70 -16.50 17.48 -41.76
CA ALA A 70 -16.26 16.14 -42.27
C ALA A 70 -16.26 15.11 -41.13
N ALA A 71 -15.66 15.45 -39.98
CA ALA A 71 -15.73 14.60 -38.79
C ALA A 71 -17.17 14.40 -38.27
N LEU A 72 -17.99 15.47 -38.23
CA LEU A 72 -19.41 15.38 -37.86
C LEU A 72 -20.21 14.52 -38.86
N ALA A 73 -20.02 14.70 -40.16
CA ALA A 73 -20.66 13.88 -41.19
C ALA A 73 -20.28 12.39 -41.05
N PHE A 74 -19.00 12.11 -40.76
CA PHE A 74 -18.54 10.75 -40.48
C PHE A 74 -19.21 10.16 -39.24
N ALA A 75 -19.30 10.93 -38.15
CA ALA A 75 -19.94 10.49 -36.92
C ALA A 75 -21.43 10.15 -37.12
N ARG A 76 -22.15 10.99 -37.88
CA ARG A 76 -23.54 10.77 -38.28
C ARG A 76 -23.70 9.49 -39.11
N ALA A 77 -22.96 9.36 -40.20
CA ALA A 77 -23.07 8.21 -41.10
C ALA A 77 -22.79 6.87 -40.40
N ASN A 78 -21.88 6.88 -39.42
CA ASN A 78 -21.50 5.69 -38.66
C ASN A 78 -22.30 5.50 -37.37
N LYS A 79 -23.27 6.38 -37.07
CA LYS A 79 -24.08 6.36 -35.84
C LYS A 79 -23.21 6.16 -34.58
N LEU A 80 -22.16 6.98 -34.47
CA LEU A 80 -21.27 6.93 -33.30
C LEU A 80 -22.04 7.28 -32.01
N ASP A 81 -22.95 8.24 -32.12
CA ASP A 81 -23.91 8.58 -31.07
C ASP A 81 -25.22 7.82 -31.29
N GLN A 82 -25.79 7.25 -30.23
CA GLN A 82 -26.89 6.27 -30.32
C GLN A 82 -27.98 6.52 -29.28
N ILE A 83 -29.24 6.39 -29.68
CA ILE A 83 -30.37 6.31 -28.74
C ILE A 83 -30.43 4.86 -28.23
N MET A 84 -30.06 4.66 -26.97
CA MET A 84 -29.97 3.33 -26.33
C MET A 84 -31.29 2.90 -25.69
N ILE A 85 -32.11 3.86 -25.27
CA ILE A 85 -33.49 3.65 -24.82
C ILE A 85 -34.32 4.71 -25.53
N ASP A 86 -35.41 4.28 -26.15
CA ASP A 86 -36.37 5.17 -26.80
C ASP A 86 -37.77 4.96 -26.20
N SER A 87 -38.61 5.97 -26.31
CA SER A 87 -40.02 5.91 -25.89
C SER A 87 -40.90 6.49 -26.98
N PRO A 88 -42.08 5.87 -27.24
CA PRO A 88 -43.07 6.42 -28.17
C PRO A 88 -43.74 7.69 -27.65
N LYS A 89 -43.60 7.99 -26.35
CA LYS A 89 -44.11 9.19 -25.69
C LYS A 89 -42.96 9.90 -24.98
N PRO A 90 -41.98 10.43 -25.73
CA PRO A 90 -40.79 11.03 -25.15
C PRO A 90 -41.17 12.18 -24.24
N ARG A 91 -40.51 12.27 -23.09
CA ARG A 91 -40.74 13.33 -22.10
C ARG A 91 -39.48 13.73 -21.37
N PHE A 92 -38.71 12.76 -20.89
CA PHE A 92 -37.46 12.99 -20.16
C PHE A 92 -36.30 12.28 -20.85
N GLY A 93 -35.26 13.03 -21.20
CA GLY A 93 -34.07 12.51 -21.85
C GLY A 93 -32.87 12.48 -20.92
N ILE A 94 -32.02 11.48 -21.06
CA ILE A 94 -30.68 11.45 -20.47
C ILE A 94 -29.65 11.43 -21.58
N VAL A 95 -28.76 12.42 -21.61
CA VAL A 95 -27.59 12.44 -22.49
C VAL A 95 -26.37 12.03 -21.66
N THR A 96 -25.61 11.04 -22.12
CA THR A 96 -24.49 10.49 -21.36
C THR A 96 -23.39 9.96 -22.28
N THR A 97 -22.18 9.79 -21.75
CA THR A 97 -21.02 9.35 -22.55
C THR A 97 -20.06 8.47 -21.74
N GLY A 98 -19.29 7.63 -22.43
CA GLY A 98 -18.22 6.83 -21.83
C GLY A 98 -18.67 6.05 -20.60
N LYS A 99 -17.95 6.22 -19.47
CA LYS A 99 -18.29 5.61 -18.18
C LYS A 99 -19.66 5.99 -17.65
N SER A 100 -20.01 7.27 -17.76
CA SER A 100 -21.29 7.77 -17.26
C SER A 100 -22.47 7.06 -17.90
N TYR A 101 -22.33 6.50 -19.11
CA TYR A 101 -23.37 5.68 -19.72
C TYR A 101 -23.61 4.39 -18.92
N LEU A 102 -22.53 3.70 -18.55
CA LEU A 102 -22.59 2.50 -17.71
C LEU A 102 -23.17 2.82 -16.33
N ASP A 103 -22.76 3.95 -15.74
CA ASP A 103 -23.29 4.39 -14.45
C ASP A 103 -24.78 4.78 -14.52
N VAL A 104 -25.24 5.38 -15.63
CA VAL A 104 -26.66 5.64 -15.88
C VAL A 104 -27.44 4.33 -16.03
N ARG A 105 -26.92 3.35 -16.77
CA ARG A 105 -27.57 2.04 -16.91
C ARG A 105 -27.72 1.35 -15.55
N GLN A 106 -26.65 1.34 -14.74
CA GLN A 106 -26.71 0.81 -13.39
C GLN A 106 -27.67 1.62 -12.50
N ALA A 107 -27.70 2.95 -12.60
CA ALA A 107 -28.62 3.78 -11.83
C ALA A 107 -30.10 3.49 -12.18
N LEU A 108 -30.42 3.27 -13.45
CA LEU A 108 -31.77 2.87 -13.88
C LEU A 108 -32.14 1.49 -13.34
N GLU A 109 -31.21 0.53 -13.39
CA GLU A 109 -31.39 -0.81 -12.83
C GLU A 109 -31.59 -0.76 -11.30
N ASP A 110 -30.79 0.04 -10.59
CA ASP A 110 -30.92 0.25 -9.14
C ASP A 110 -32.32 0.77 -8.80
N LEU A 111 -32.81 1.76 -9.56
CA LEU A 111 -34.16 2.32 -9.42
C LEU A 111 -35.27 1.35 -9.85
N GLY A 112 -34.92 0.21 -10.45
CA GLY A 112 -35.87 -0.77 -10.94
C GLY A 112 -36.60 -0.36 -12.21
N ILE A 113 -36.00 0.56 -13.00
CA ILE A 113 -36.55 1.06 -14.26
C ILE A 113 -36.13 0.12 -15.38
N ASP A 114 -37.01 -0.81 -15.75
CA ASP A 114 -36.87 -1.66 -16.92
C ASP A 114 -37.40 -0.98 -18.19
N GLU A 115 -37.42 -1.70 -19.32
CA GLU A 115 -37.89 -1.16 -20.60
C GLU A 115 -39.36 -0.74 -20.57
N ALA A 116 -40.21 -1.48 -19.85
CA ALA A 116 -41.63 -1.16 -19.73
C ALA A 116 -41.84 0.11 -18.91
N GLN A 117 -41.15 0.21 -17.77
CA GLN A 117 -41.19 1.39 -16.90
C GLN A 117 -40.60 2.61 -17.61
N ALA A 118 -39.50 2.44 -18.36
CA ALA A 118 -38.89 3.50 -19.16
C ALA A 118 -39.87 4.05 -20.22
N ALA A 119 -40.61 3.18 -20.89
CA ALA A 119 -41.63 3.59 -21.86
C ALA A 119 -42.77 4.39 -21.19
N GLU A 120 -43.23 3.96 -20.01
CA GLU A 120 -44.28 4.64 -19.23
C GLU A 120 -43.84 6.03 -18.75
N ILE A 121 -42.60 6.15 -18.27
CA ILE A 121 -41.99 7.42 -17.84
C ILE A 121 -41.82 8.40 -19.03
N GLY A 122 -41.72 7.87 -20.26
CA GLY A 122 -41.32 8.67 -21.42
C GLY A 122 -39.81 8.89 -21.49
N LEU A 123 -39.01 7.94 -20.97
CA LEU A 123 -37.56 8.03 -20.85
C LEU A 123 -36.88 7.75 -22.20
N ARG A 124 -35.97 8.63 -22.60
CA ARG A 124 -34.97 8.36 -23.64
C ARG A 124 -33.55 8.42 -23.09
N VAL A 125 -32.64 7.60 -23.60
CA VAL A 125 -31.21 7.65 -23.25
C VAL A 125 -30.36 7.76 -24.50
N TYR A 126 -29.61 8.85 -24.63
CA TYR A 126 -28.68 9.12 -25.74
C TYR A 126 -27.24 8.93 -25.27
N LYS A 127 -26.57 7.95 -25.87
CA LYS A 127 -25.16 7.64 -25.65
C LYS A 127 -24.32 8.36 -26.70
N VAL A 128 -23.57 9.36 -26.26
CA VAL A 128 -22.61 10.10 -27.09
C VAL A 128 -21.30 9.30 -27.18
N GLY A 129 -20.96 8.85 -28.37
CA GLY A 129 -19.69 8.23 -28.74
C GLY A 129 -18.61 9.24 -29.14
N MET A 130 -18.99 10.41 -29.68
CA MET A 130 -18.07 11.51 -30.00
C MET A 130 -18.38 12.76 -29.16
N SER A 131 -17.73 12.86 -27.99
CA SER A 131 -17.97 13.97 -27.04
C SER A 131 -17.59 15.37 -27.57
N TRP A 132 -16.66 15.46 -28.53
CA TRP A 132 -16.32 16.72 -29.20
C TRP A 132 -15.78 16.48 -30.61
N PRO A 133 -16.25 17.24 -31.62
CA PRO A 133 -17.45 18.07 -31.57
C PRO A 133 -18.72 17.21 -31.49
N LEU A 134 -19.74 17.63 -30.73
CA LEU A 134 -21.02 16.90 -30.61
C LEU A 134 -21.80 16.91 -31.93
N GLU A 135 -22.27 15.75 -32.38
CA GLU A 135 -23.03 15.61 -33.63
C GLU A 135 -24.41 16.30 -33.52
N ARG A 136 -24.73 17.15 -34.51
CA ARG A 136 -25.81 18.14 -34.41
C ARG A 136 -27.19 17.55 -34.71
N GLU A 137 -27.29 16.71 -35.74
CA GLU A 137 -28.57 16.22 -36.23
C GLU A 137 -29.16 15.16 -35.29
N GLY A 138 -28.33 14.22 -34.83
CA GLY A 138 -28.70 13.20 -33.86
C GLY A 138 -29.06 13.79 -32.50
N ALA A 139 -28.30 14.78 -32.01
CA ALA A 139 -28.62 15.45 -30.75
C ALA A 139 -29.96 16.21 -30.82
N ARG A 140 -30.26 16.85 -31.96
CA ARG A 140 -31.54 17.52 -32.21
C ARG A 140 -32.69 16.52 -32.31
N HIS A 141 -32.52 15.45 -33.08
CA HIS A 141 -33.53 14.40 -33.22
C HIS A 141 -33.87 13.76 -31.87
N PHE A 142 -32.86 13.50 -31.03
CA PHE A 142 -33.08 13.01 -29.67
C PHE A 142 -33.93 13.97 -28.83
N ALA A 143 -33.73 15.28 -28.97
CA ALA A 143 -34.43 16.31 -28.21
C ALA A 143 -35.92 16.47 -28.58
N GLU A 144 -36.34 15.96 -29.74
CA GLU A 144 -37.73 16.10 -30.23
C GLU A 144 -38.73 15.43 -29.27
N GLY A 145 -39.70 16.22 -28.82
CA GLY A 145 -40.76 15.78 -27.89
C GLY A 145 -40.35 15.75 -26.42
N LEU A 146 -39.09 16.01 -26.07
CA LEU A 146 -38.66 16.06 -24.67
C LEU A 146 -39.06 17.38 -24.00
N GLU A 147 -39.49 17.30 -22.75
CA GLU A 147 -39.67 18.47 -21.86
C GLU A 147 -38.35 18.84 -21.18
N GLU A 148 -37.53 17.83 -20.85
CA GLU A 148 -36.28 18.01 -20.13
C GLU A 148 -35.21 17.00 -20.58
N ILE A 149 -33.96 17.46 -20.62
CA ILE A 149 -32.76 16.65 -20.80
C ILE A 149 -31.86 16.80 -19.57
N LEU A 150 -31.47 15.67 -18.98
CA LEU A 150 -30.40 15.56 -18.00
C LEU A 150 -29.11 15.11 -18.69
N VAL A 151 -28.07 15.94 -18.64
CA VAL A 151 -26.73 15.60 -19.13
C VAL A 151 -25.90 15.02 -17.99
N VAL A 152 -25.53 13.75 -18.13
CA VAL A 152 -24.66 13.03 -17.19
C VAL A 152 -23.29 12.84 -17.84
N GLU A 153 -22.35 13.71 -17.47
CA GLU A 153 -20.97 13.65 -17.94
C GLU A 153 -19.96 13.89 -16.80
N GLU A 154 -18.79 13.26 -16.87
CA GLU A 154 -17.75 13.42 -15.86
C GLU A 154 -16.92 14.70 -16.03
N LYS A 155 -16.37 15.19 -14.90
CA LYS A 155 -15.51 16.38 -14.86
C LYS A 155 -16.23 17.62 -15.38
N ARG A 156 -15.67 18.38 -16.31
CA ARG A 156 -16.27 19.64 -16.80
C ARG A 156 -17.40 19.39 -17.79
N ALA A 157 -18.34 20.33 -17.89
CA ALA A 157 -19.42 20.31 -18.88
C ALA A 157 -18.88 20.52 -20.31
N VAL A 158 -18.68 19.43 -21.06
CA VAL A 158 -18.28 19.47 -22.49
C VAL A 158 -19.51 19.26 -23.37
N ILE A 159 -20.33 18.26 -23.07
CA ILE A 159 -21.52 17.91 -23.85
C ILE A 159 -22.66 18.86 -23.52
N GLU A 160 -22.88 19.17 -22.24
CA GLU A 160 -23.98 20.04 -21.80
C GLU A 160 -23.92 21.42 -22.47
N ASN A 161 -22.72 22.00 -22.55
CA ASN A 161 -22.52 23.30 -23.17
C ASN A 161 -22.77 23.27 -24.69
N GLN A 162 -22.25 22.26 -25.39
CA GLN A 162 -22.47 22.09 -26.82
C GLN A 162 -23.96 21.83 -27.14
N LEU A 163 -24.62 21.01 -26.33
CA LEU A 163 -26.05 20.70 -26.50
C LEU A 163 -26.90 21.96 -26.32
N LYS A 164 -26.64 22.74 -25.27
CA LYS A 164 -27.30 24.03 -25.04
C LYS A 164 -27.10 24.97 -26.23
N GLU A 165 -25.87 25.13 -26.72
CA GLU A 165 -25.56 25.96 -27.89
C GLU A 165 -26.34 25.51 -29.15
N GLN A 166 -26.37 24.20 -29.42
CA GLN A 166 -27.03 23.64 -30.61
C GLN A 166 -28.56 23.75 -30.58
N LEU A 167 -29.16 23.71 -29.40
CA LEU A 167 -30.61 23.83 -29.18
C LEU A 167 -31.08 25.29 -29.06
N TYR A 168 -30.24 26.17 -28.51
CA TYR A 168 -30.63 27.57 -28.22
C TYR A 168 -31.07 28.34 -29.46
N ASN A 169 -30.40 28.16 -30.61
CA ASN A 169 -30.75 28.80 -31.88
C ASN A 169 -31.56 27.89 -32.82
N TRP A 170 -32.20 26.83 -32.31
CA TRP A 170 -33.06 25.97 -33.13
C TRP A 170 -34.49 26.54 -33.22
N ARG A 171 -35.54 25.73 -33.10
CA ARG A 171 -36.94 26.20 -33.06
C ARG A 171 -37.47 26.15 -31.63
N GLU A 172 -38.28 27.12 -31.20
CA GLU A 172 -38.71 27.25 -29.79
C GLU A 172 -39.60 26.09 -29.31
N ASP A 173 -40.42 25.54 -30.18
CA ASP A 173 -41.41 24.46 -29.93
C ASP A 173 -40.78 23.10 -29.57
N VAL A 174 -39.47 22.93 -29.74
CA VAL A 174 -38.77 21.66 -29.48
C VAL A 174 -37.53 21.84 -28.59
N ARG A 175 -37.44 22.94 -27.85
CA ARG A 175 -36.32 23.22 -26.91
C ARG A 175 -36.65 22.67 -25.52
N PRO A 176 -36.16 21.47 -25.13
CA PRO A 176 -36.28 21.01 -23.76
C PRO A 176 -35.45 21.87 -22.81
N ARG A 177 -35.81 21.83 -21.52
CA ARG A 177 -34.93 22.32 -20.46
C ARG A 177 -33.69 21.41 -20.37
N VAL A 178 -32.50 21.97 -20.49
CA VAL A 178 -31.25 21.20 -20.36
C VAL A 178 -30.59 21.47 -19.01
N ILE A 179 -30.52 20.43 -18.18
CA ILE A 179 -29.82 20.42 -16.89
C ILE A 179 -28.66 19.42 -16.93
N GLY A 180 -27.73 19.52 -15.99
CA GLY A 180 -26.59 18.62 -15.93
C GLY A 180 -25.79 18.86 -14.67
N LYS A 181 -24.72 19.66 -14.76
CA LYS A 181 -23.93 20.06 -13.58
C LYS A 181 -24.78 20.76 -12.54
N PHE A 182 -25.62 21.68 -12.99
CA PHE A 182 -26.52 22.46 -12.15
C PHE A 182 -27.98 22.22 -12.54
N ASP A 183 -28.88 22.34 -11.56
CA ASP A 183 -30.31 22.44 -11.81
C ASP A 183 -30.75 23.90 -12.04
N GLU A 184 -32.04 24.10 -12.24
CA GLU A 184 -32.65 25.42 -12.45
C GLU A 184 -32.47 26.41 -11.29
N GLU A 185 -32.25 25.91 -10.07
CA GLU A 185 -32.01 26.70 -8.86
C GLU A 185 -30.51 26.97 -8.65
N LYS A 186 -29.65 26.50 -9.57
CA LYS A 186 -28.18 26.54 -9.49
C LYS A 186 -27.60 25.65 -8.39
N ASN A 187 -28.36 24.66 -7.90
CA ASN A 187 -27.80 23.63 -7.02
C ASN A 187 -26.91 22.69 -7.82
N TRP A 188 -25.81 22.24 -7.21
CA TRP A 188 -24.80 21.42 -7.87
C TRP A 188 -25.17 19.92 -7.80
N ILE A 189 -26.02 19.48 -8.72
CA ILE A 189 -26.63 18.14 -8.70
C ILE A 189 -25.67 17.04 -9.22
N LEU A 190 -24.83 17.35 -10.21
CA LEU A 190 -23.81 16.43 -10.77
C LEU A 190 -22.44 17.12 -10.79
N PRO A 191 -21.73 17.15 -9.65
CA PRO A 191 -20.52 17.94 -9.51
C PRO A 191 -19.40 17.59 -10.48
N SER A 192 -18.52 18.56 -10.72
CA SER A 192 -17.33 18.38 -11.56
C SER A 192 -16.13 17.74 -10.82
N PRO A 193 -15.90 18.02 -9.51
CA PRO A 193 -14.98 17.26 -8.69
C PRO A 193 -15.42 15.80 -8.52
N ASP A 194 -14.46 14.97 -8.12
CA ASP A 194 -14.67 13.56 -7.80
C ASP A 194 -15.24 12.75 -8.98
N GLU A 195 -15.78 11.57 -8.66
CA GLU A 195 -16.40 10.63 -9.58
C GLU A 195 -17.92 10.69 -9.42
N LEU A 196 -18.66 10.58 -10.52
CA LEU A 196 -20.11 10.41 -10.46
C LEU A 196 -20.41 8.93 -10.17
N THR A 197 -21.05 8.66 -9.03
CA THR A 197 -21.44 7.29 -8.66
C THR A 197 -22.84 6.95 -9.19
N PRO A 198 -23.14 5.67 -9.50
CA PRO A 198 -24.48 5.23 -9.87
C PRO A 198 -25.55 5.67 -8.86
N ALA A 199 -25.26 5.56 -7.55
CA ALA A 199 -26.17 6.00 -6.49
C ALA A 199 -26.49 7.51 -6.56
N ARG A 200 -25.49 8.35 -6.82
CA ARG A 200 -25.72 9.81 -6.99
C ARG A 200 -26.57 10.07 -8.22
N ILE A 201 -26.25 9.42 -9.34
CA ILE A 201 -26.99 9.55 -10.60
C ILE A 201 -28.45 9.09 -10.40
N ALA A 202 -28.67 7.96 -9.71
CA ALA A 202 -29.99 7.43 -9.39
C ALA A 202 -30.83 8.44 -8.58
N ARG A 203 -30.25 9.07 -7.56
CA ARG A 203 -30.94 10.13 -6.78
C ARG A 203 -31.35 11.31 -7.66
N VAL A 204 -30.46 11.77 -8.54
CA VAL A 204 -30.76 12.87 -9.45
C VAL A 204 -31.87 12.48 -10.41
N ILE A 205 -31.76 11.33 -11.07
CA ILE A 205 -32.79 10.80 -11.99
C ILE A 205 -34.14 10.70 -11.28
N ALA A 206 -34.18 10.07 -10.10
CA ALA A 206 -35.42 9.89 -9.36
C ALA A 206 -36.04 11.21 -8.89
N LYS A 207 -35.23 12.19 -8.45
CA LYS A 207 -35.72 13.54 -8.11
C LYS A 207 -36.33 14.26 -9.32
N ARG A 208 -35.81 14.05 -10.53
CA ARG A 208 -36.37 14.65 -11.76
C ARG A 208 -37.66 13.96 -12.19
N ILE A 209 -37.66 12.63 -12.24
CA ILE A 209 -38.81 11.81 -12.61
C ILE A 209 -39.95 11.96 -11.59
N GLY A 210 -39.64 12.10 -10.30
CA GLY A 210 -40.59 12.28 -9.20
C GLY A 210 -41.51 13.51 -9.34
N ARG A 211 -41.20 14.44 -10.25
CA ARG A 211 -42.05 15.60 -10.57
C ARG A 211 -43.32 15.22 -11.34
N PHE A 212 -43.31 14.08 -12.01
CA PHE A 212 -44.39 13.69 -12.91
C PHE A 212 -44.69 12.18 -12.95
N TYR A 213 -43.92 11.38 -12.21
CA TYR A 213 -44.10 9.93 -12.12
C TYR A 213 -43.76 9.46 -10.70
N GLN A 214 -44.62 8.63 -10.10
CA GLN A 214 -44.46 8.10 -8.75
C GLN A 214 -44.40 6.58 -8.79
N SER A 215 -43.50 5.99 -8.00
CA SER A 215 -43.35 4.55 -7.87
C SER A 215 -42.84 4.20 -6.47
N ASP A 216 -43.53 3.27 -5.81
CA ASP A 216 -43.13 2.77 -4.49
C ASP A 216 -41.76 2.11 -4.52
N ARG A 217 -41.45 1.39 -5.61
CA ARG A 217 -40.16 0.72 -5.82
C ARG A 217 -39.00 1.71 -5.85
N ILE A 218 -39.15 2.80 -6.60
CA ILE A 218 -38.15 3.89 -6.67
C ILE A 218 -37.94 4.50 -5.28
N THR A 219 -39.04 4.77 -4.57
CA THR A 219 -39.01 5.39 -3.23
C THR A 219 -38.28 4.52 -2.21
N GLN A 220 -38.59 3.21 -2.18
CA GLN A 220 -37.92 2.25 -1.30
C GLN A 220 -36.42 2.13 -1.60
N ARG A 221 -36.02 2.12 -2.89
CA ARG A 221 -34.61 2.06 -3.25
C ARG A 221 -33.85 3.31 -2.80
N LEU A 222 -34.42 4.50 -2.98
CA LEU A 222 -33.78 5.74 -2.52
C LEU A 222 -33.56 5.73 -1.00
N ALA A 223 -34.57 5.30 -0.24
CA ALA A 223 -34.46 5.18 1.21
C ALA A 223 -33.34 4.20 1.62
N PHE A 224 -33.18 3.08 0.90
CA PHE A 224 -32.07 2.15 1.10
C PHE A 224 -30.71 2.82 0.85
N LEU A 225 -30.55 3.51 -0.29
CA LEU A 225 -29.30 4.18 -0.65
C LEU A 225 -28.93 5.28 0.36
N GLU A 226 -29.90 6.07 0.83
CA GLU A 226 -29.69 7.10 1.85
C GLU A 226 -29.32 6.52 3.21
N THR A 227 -30.02 5.47 3.64
CA THR A 227 -29.72 4.78 4.92
C THR A 227 -28.29 4.27 4.92
N LYS A 228 -27.87 3.69 3.80
CA LYS A 228 -26.53 3.15 3.63
C LYS A 228 -25.45 4.23 3.66
N GLU A 229 -25.64 5.33 2.94
CA GLU A 229 -24.70 6.45 2.96
C GLU A 229 -24.58 7.06 4.36
N LYS A 230 -25.68 7.17 5.12
CA LYS A 230 -25.67 7.61 6.52
C LYS A 230 -24.93 6.64 7.45
N GLN A 231 -25.19 5.34 7.32
CA GLN A 231 -24.50 4.30 8.11
C GLN A 231 -22.98 4.34 7.87
N LEU A 232 -22.57 4.55 6.62
CA LEU A 232 -21.16 4.53 6.25
C LEU A 232 -20.43 5.84 6.55
N GLY A 233 -21.12 6.98 6.57
CA GLY A 233 -20.53 8.30 6.88
C GLY A 233 -19.95 8.42 8.30
N GLY A 234 -20.31 7.49 9.22
CA GLY A 234 -19.77 7.41 10.58
C GLY A 234 -18.46 6.61 10.72
N LEU A 235 -18.07 5.83 9.70
CA LEU A 235 -16.89 4.98 9.76
C LEU A 235 -15.61 5.82 9.60
N LYS A 236 -14.94 6.11 10.72
CA LYS A 236 -13.57 6.65 10.71
C LYS A 236 -12.59 5.54 11.05
N THR A 237 -11.76 5.17 10.09
CA THR A 237 -10.63 4.25 10.33
C THR A 237 -9.46 5.05 10.93
N GLU A 238 -8.98 4.66 12.10
CA GLU A 238 -7.88 5.35 12.80
C GLU A 238 -6.53 5.25 12.07
N ILE A 239 -6.37 4.20 11.26
CA ILE A 239 -5.16 3.92 10.47
C ILE A 239 -5.55 3.70 9.02
N ALA A 240 -4.76 4.23 8.09
CA ALA A 240 -4.98 4.08 6.65
C ALA A 240 -3.79 3.41 5.95
N ARG A 241 -4.07 2.65 4.88
CA ARG A 241 -3.02 2.12 3.99
C ARG A 241 -2.55 3.18 3.00
N VAL A 242 -1.71 4.10 3.48
CA VAL A 242 -1.09 5.13 2.63
C VAL A 242 -0.12 4.45 1.63
N PRO A 243 -0.17 4.82 0.33
CA PRO A 243 0.78 4.35 -0.67
C PRO A 243 2.24 4.54 -0.22
N THR A 244 3.04 3.48 -0.33
CA THR A 244 4.42 3.46 0.22
C THR A 244 5.42 2.79 -0.71
N PHE A 245 6.70 2.88 -0.37
CA PHE A 245 7.76 2.22 -1.12
C PHE A 245 7.80 0.71 -0.85
N CYS A 246 8.10 -0.05 -1.92
CA CYS A 246 8.34 -1.48 -1.80
C CYS A 246 9.52 -1.78 -0.85
N SER A 247 9.52 -2.94 -0.21
CA SER A 247 10.71 -3.43 0.51
C SER A 247 11.95 -3.37 -0.41
N GLY A 248 13.03 -2.79 0.06
CA GLY A 248 14.26 -2.65 -0.73
C GLY A 248 14.24 -1.62 -1.87
N CYS A 249 13.25 -0.72 -1.89
CA CYS A 249 13.13 0.28 -2.95
C CYS A 249 14.31 1.27 -2.96
N PRO A 250 14.93 1.56 -4.13
CA PRO A 250 15.99 2.56 -4.21
C PRO A 250 15.54 3.97 -3.78
N HIS A 251 14.26 4.29 -3.95
CA HIS A 251 13.67 5.54 -3.47
C HIS A 251 13.79 5.74 -1.96
N ASN A 252 13.99 4.68 -1.16
CA ASN A 252 14.19 4.83 0.30
C ASN A 252 15.45 5.62 0.64
N THR A 253 16.47 5.57 -0.22
CA THR A 253 17.72 6.32 -0.07
C THR A 253 17.73 7.53 -1.00
N SER A 254 17.39 7.34 -2.29
CA SER A 254 17.60 8.39 -3.31
C SER A 254 16.78 9.65 -3.08
N THR A 255 15.63 9.58 -2.40
CA THR A 255 14.75 10.75 -2.20
C THR A 255 15.05 11.55 -0.94
N LYS A 256 15.93 11.05 -0.05
CA LYS A 256 16.43 11.84 1.10
C LYS A 256 17.28 13.00 0.59
N VAL A 257 17.22 14.14 1.27
CA VAL A 257 18.03 15.34 0.98
C VAL A 257 18.78 15.79 2.23
N PRO A 258 19.93 16.47 2.10
CA PRO A 258 20.69 16.96 3.24
C PRO A 258 19.92 18.02 4.04
N ASP A 259 20.24 18.15 5.32
CA ASP A 259 19.68 19.19 6.18
C ASP A 259 19.81 20.59 5.57
N GLY A 260 18.77 21.40 5.77
CA GLY A 260 18.65 22.74 5.16
C GLY A 260 18.23 22.73 3.69
N SER A 261 18.09 21.56 3.06
CA SER A 261 17.67 21.44 1.65
C SER A 261 16.19 21.09 1.54
N ARG A 262 15.63 21.31 0.34
CA ARG A 262 14.29 20.84 -0.04
C ARG A 262 14.30 20.20 -1.42
N ALA A 263 13.31 19.37 -1.71
CA ALA A 263 13.12 18.74 -2.99
C ALA A 263 11.73 18.96 -3.59
N VAL A 264 11.61 18.70 -4.88
CA VAL A 264 10.34 18.52 -5.60
C VAL A 264 10.32 17.13 -6.25
N GLY A 265 9.14 16.55 -6.42
CA GLY A 265 8.95 15.21 -7.00
C GLY A 265 8.37 15.24 -8.41
N GLY A 266 8.72 14.26 -9.24
CA GLY A 266 7.93 13.93 -10.42
C GLY A 266 6.70 13.09 -10.10
N ILE A 267 5.90 12.80 -11.13
CA ILE A 267 4.83 11.80 -10.98
C ILE A 267 5.40 10.40 -10.73
N GLY A 268 4.54 9.48 -10.28
CA GLY A 268 4.93 8.11 -10.02
C GLY A 268 5.42 7.89 -8.59
N CYS A 269 6.46 7.06 -8.40
CA CYS A 269 6.99 6.80 -7.06
C CYS A 269 7.54 8.06 -6.37
N HIS A 270 8.02 9.06 -7.13
CA HIS A 270 8.46 10.35 -6.58
C HIS A 270 7.33 11.18 -5.98
N TYR A 271 6.11 11.05 -6.51
CA TYR A 271 4.93 11.70 -5.93
C TYR A 271 4.67 11.19 -4.52
N MET A 272 4.91 9.90 -4.25
CA MET A 272 4.66 9.31 -2.93
C MET A 272 5.53 9.90 -1.81
N VAL A 273 6.65 10.52 -2.16
CA VAL A 273 7.57 11.15 -1.20
C VAL A 273 6.90 12.30 -0.45
N THR A 274 5.91 12.96 -1.04
CA THR A 274 5.22 14.12 -0.43
C THR A 274 4.47 13.75 0.85
N TRP A 275 4.24 12.46 1.12
CA TRP A 275 3.57 11.97 2.34
C TRP A 275 4.55 11.31 3.34
N MET A 276 5.86 11.32 3.06
CA MET A 276 6.86 10.54 3.80
C MET A 276 7.79 11.35 4.72
N ASP A 277 7.49 12.64 4.94
CA ASP A 277 8.34 13.57 5.72
C ASP A 277 9.82 13.55 5.29
N ARG A 278 10.06 13.84 4.00
CA ARG A 278 11.39 13.85 3.38
C ARG A 278 11.75 15.19 2.74
N LYS A 279 11.20 16.28 3.27
CA LYS A 279 11.41 17.65 2.74
C LYS A 279 11.16 17.75 1.24
N THR A 280 10.14 17.05 0.75
CA THR A 280 9.69 17.10 -0.64
C THR A 280 8.27 17.65 -0.67
N ASP A 281 8.10 18.87 -1.14
CA ASP A 281 6.88 19.64 -0.86
C ASP A 281 5.80 19.49 -1.95
N THR A 282 6.21 19.40 -3.21
CA THR A 282 5.28 19.44 -4.35
C THR A 282 5.72 18.51 -5.48
N PHE A 283 4.84 18.37 -6.47
CA PHE A 283 5.05 17.59 -7.67
C PHE A 283 4.55 18.34 -8.91
N THR A 284 4.85 17.80 -10.09
CA THR A 284 4.45 18.38 -11.38
C THR A 284 4.15 17.27 -12.39
N GLN A 285 3.59 17.63 -13.54
CA GLN A 285 3.29 16.68 -14.62
C GLN A 285 4.56 15.97 -15.11
N MET A 286 4.36 14.79 -15.74
CA MET A 286 5.45 14.00 -16.33
C MET A 286 6.28 14.83 -17.30
N GLY A 287 7.59 14.91 -17.08
CA GLY A 287 8.53 15.67 -17.90
C GLY A 287 8.60 17.17 -17.58
N GLY A 288 7.81 17.66 -16.61
CA GLY A 288 7.88 19.04 -16.11
C GLY A 288 8.75 19.21 -14.85
N GLU A 289 9.39 18.14 -14.37
CA GLU A 289 10.10 18.11 -13.09
C GLU A 289 11.15 19.21 -12.98
N GLY A 290 11.18 19.90 -11.83
CA GLY A 290 12.10 21.00 -11.57
C GLY A 290 11.74 22.33 -12.25
N VAL A 291 10.98 22.35 -13.35
CA VAL A 291 10.66 23.59 -14.10
C VAL A 291 9.91 24.64 -13.27
N PRO A 292 8.99 24.29 -12.35
CA PRO A 292 8.38 25.30 -11.47
C PRO A 292 9.39 26.14 -10.68
N TRP A 293 10.61 25.63 -10.47
CA TRP A 293 11.70 26.37 -9.85
C TRP A 293 12.15 27.58 -10.67
N VAL A 294 12.10 27.50 -11.99
CA VAL A 294 12.45 28.62 -12.88
C VAL A 294 11.63 29.88 -12.56
N GLY A 295 10.34 29.69 -12.27
CA GLY A 295 9.46 30.79 -11.85
C GLY A 295 9.60 31.19 -10.38
N GLN A 296 10.07 30.29 -9.50
CA GLN A 296 10.20 30.54 -8.06
C GLN A 296 11.53 31.18 -7.67
N ALA A 297 12.63 30.75 -8.29
CA ALA A 297 14.00 31.08 -7.90
C ALA A 297 14.24 32.60 -7.74
N PRO A 298 13.71 33.49 -8.61
CA PRO A 298 13.91 34.93 -8.45
C PRO A 298 13.18 35.56 -7.25
N PHE A 299 12.23 34.85 -6.63
CA PHE A 299 11.32 35.39 -5.61
C PHE A 299 11.46 34.72 -4.24
N THR A 300 12.56 33.98 -4.01
CA THR A 300 12.83 33.30 -2.74
C THR A 300 14.27 33.48 -2.29
N LYS A 301 14.51 33.29 -0.99
CA LYS A 301 15.85 33.24 -0.39
C LYS A 301 16.47 31.85 -0.44
N THR A 302 15.74 30.83 -0.89
CA THR A 302 16.26 29.47 -1.04
C THR A 302 17.29 29.44 -2.18
N PRO A 303 18.57 29.15 -1.92
CA PRO A 303 19.62 29.27 -2.94
C PRO A 303 19.64 28.13 -3.96
N HIS A 304 19.08 26.97 -3.59
CA HIS A 304 19.16 25.71 -4.34
C HIS A 304 18.01 24.77 -3.96
N ILE A 305 17.57 23.94 -4.91
CA ILE A 305 16.65 22.82 -4.64
C ILE A 305 17.11 21.53 -5.34
N PHE A 306 16.60 20.38 -4.87
CA PHE A 306 16.69 19.10 -5.58
C PHE A 306 15.39 18.80 -6.37
N ALA A 307 15.49 18.19 -7.54
CA ALA A 307 14.35 17.67 -8.29
C ALA A 307 14.50 16.17 -8.52
N ASN A 308 13.60 15.37 -7.94
CA ASN A 308 13.58 13.93 -8.13
C ASN A 308 12.90 13.60 -9.47
N LEU A 309 13.63 12.98 -10.38
CA LEU A 309 13.22 12.61 -11.74
C LEU A 309 13.45 11.11 -11.95
N GLY A 310 12.55 10.42 -12.65
CA GLY A 310 12.77 9.03 -13.06
C GLY A 310 13.43 8.96 -14.43
N ASP A 311 14.15 7.90 -14.73
CA ASP A 311 14.66 7.61 -16.08
C ASP A 311 13.54 7.57 -17.15
N GLY A 312 12.37 6.98 -16.83
CA GLY A 312 11.23 6.98 -17.75
C GLY A 312 10.65 8.38 -18.00
N THR A 313 10.64 9.25 -16.98
CA THR A 313 10.15 10.64 -17.17
C THR A 313 11.20 11.52 -17.86
N TYR A 314 12.49 11.25 -17.62
CA TYR A 314 13.60 11.84 -18.36
C TYR A 314 13.45 11.60 -19.87
N GLN A 315 13.18 10.36 -20.27
CA GLN A 315 12.98 10.00 -21.68
C GLN A 315 11.72 10.61 -22.30
N HIS A 316 10.62 10.67 -21.56
CA HIS A 316 9.36 11.23 -22.06
C HIS A 316 9.49 12.72 -22.44
N SER A 317 9.96 13.55 -21.51
CA SER A 317 10.24 14.97 -21.76
C SER A 317 11.09 15.66 -20.69
N GLY A 318 11.54 14.94 -19.66
CA GLY A 318 12.35 15.52 -18.58
C GLY A 318 13.69 16.10 -19.06
N ALA A 319 14.26 15.58 -20.16
CA ALA A 319 15.42 16.21 -20.80
C ALA A 319 15.14 17.66 -21.25
N LEU A 320 13.93 17.95 -21.75
CA LEU A 320 13.52 19.31 -22.13
C LEU A 320 13.35 20.21 -20.90
N ALA A 321 12.85 19.66 -19.78
CA ALA A 321 12.79 20.39 -18.51
C ALA A 321 14.18 20.78 -17.99
N ILE A 322 15.14 19.86 -18.05
CA ILE A 322 16.54 20.12 -17.67
C ILE A 322 17.13 21.22 -18.58
N ARG A 323 16.94 21.11 -19.90
CA ARG A 323 17.37 22.14 -20.86
C ARG A 323 16.78 23.52 -20.52
N ALA A 324 15.50 23.58 -20.17
CA ALA A 324 14.84 24.84 -19.78
C ALA A 324 15.45 25.43 -18.50
N ALA A 325 15.76 24.59 -17.50
CA ALA A 325 16.44 25.03 -16.28
C ALA A 325 17.87 25.54 -16.56
N VAL A 326 18.61 24.88 -17.46
CA VAL A 326 19.95 25.31 -17.90
C VAL A 326 19.86 26.68 -18.58
N ALA A 327 18.93 26.85 -19.51
CA ALA A 327 18.70 28.11 -20.21
C ALA A 327 18.32 29.25 -19.24
N ALA A 328 17.54 28.94 -18.20
CA ALA A 328 17.15 29.88 -17.16
C ALA A 328 18.26 30.20 -16.14
N LYS A 329 19.38 29.47 -16.17
CA LYS A 329 20.52 29.65 -15.26
C LYS A 329 20.14 29.57 -13.77
N VAL A 330 19.18 28.73 -13.42
CA VAL A 330 18.76 28.52 -12.02
C VAL A 330 19.63 27.48 -11.33
N ASN A 331 19.76 27.62 -10.01
CA ASN A 331 20.51 26.68 -9.17
C ASN A 331 19.61 25.50 -8.77
N ILE A 332 19.84 24.33 -9.37
CA ILE A 332 19.02 23.13 -9.14
C ILE A 332 19.83 21.86 -9.41
N THR A 333 19.66 20.85 -8.56
CA THR A 333 20.21 19.50 -8.81
C THR A 333 19.11 18.53 -9.20
N TYR A 334 19.19 17.97 -10.41
CA TYR A 334 18.32 16.88 -10.83
C TYR A 334 18.84 15.54 -10.31
N LYS A 335 18.05 14.85 -9.49
CA LYS A 335 18.32 13.49 -9.03
C LYS A 335 17.56 12.52 -9.90
N ILE A 336 18.25 11.97 -10.90
CA ILE A 336 17.68 11.05 -11.88
C ILE A 336 17.86 9.64 -11.36
N LEU A 337 16.77 9.05 -10.87
CA LEU A 337 16.76 7.65 -10.49
C LEU A 337 16.68 6.78 -11.76
N PHE A 338 17.80 6.15 -12.08
CA PHE A 338 17.89 5.14 -13.13
C PHE A 338 17.56 3.77 -12.52
N ASN A 339 16.36 3.26 -12.80
CA ASN A 339 15.85 2.02 -12.22
C ASN A 339 15.55 0.94 -13.27
N ASP A 340 15.79 1.24 -14.55
CA ASP A 340 15.69 0.34 -15.71
C ASP A 340 14.27 -0.22 -15.92
N ALA A 341 13.24 0.51 -15.47
CA ALA A 341 11.84 0.15 -15.70
C ALA A 341 10.87 1.31 -15.48
N VAL A 342 9.81 1.39 -16.28
CA VAL A 342 8.66 2.24 -15.95
C VAL A 342 7.88 1.55 -14.80
N ALA A 343 8.35 1.78 -13.57
CA ALA A 343 8.06 0.90 -12.43
C ALA A 343 6.56 0.80 -12.08
N MET A 344 5.79 1.89 -12.25
CA MET A 344 4.37 1.89 -11.91
C MET A 344 3.45 1.33 -13.00
N THR A 345 3.94 1.08 -14.22
CA THR A 345 3.14 0.51 -15.32
C THR A 345 3.24 -1.02 -15.38
N GLY A 346 3.57 -1.64 -14.24
CA GLY A 346 3.88 -3.07 -14.21
C GLY A 346 5.25 -3.39 -14.79
N GLY A 347 6.20 -2.44 -14.82
CA GLY A 347 7.59 -2.67 -15.20
C GLY A 347 7.82 -2.77 -16.71
N GLN A 348 7.12 -1.95 -17.49
CA GLN A 348 7.35 -1.86 -18.93
C GLN A 348 8.78 -1.36 -19.20
N PRO A 349 9.42 -1.84 -20.30
CA PRO A 349 10.69 -1.28 -20.73
C PRO A 349 10.50 0.17 -21.20
N HIS A 350 11.61 0.89 -21.25
CA HIS A 350 11.72 2.18 -21.93
C HIS A 350 11.43 2.03 -23.43
N ASP A 351 10.76 3.03 -24.04
CA ASP A 351 10.49 3.03 -25.49
C ASP A 351 11.79 3.00 -26.32
N VAL A 352 12.83 3.65 -25.79
CA VAL A 352 14.18 3.64 -26.35
C VAL A 352 15.15 3.17 -25.25
N PRO A 353 15.92 2.09 -25.45
CA PRO A 353 16.93 1.67 -24.48
C PRO A 353 17.93 2.80 -24.20
N LEU A 354 18.16 3.10 -22.93
CA LEU A 354 19.12 4.11 -22.46
C LEU A 354 20.02 3.47 -21.41
N THR A 355 21.31 3.73 -21.47
CA THR A 355 22.26 3.31 -20.44
C THR A 355 22.67 4.49 -19.56
N VAL A 356 23.16 4.20 -18.34
CA VAL A 356 23.69 5.23 -17.43
C VAL A 356 24.80 6.06 -18.09
N PRO A 357 25.81 5.47 -18.78
CA PRO A 357 26.79 6.25 -19.53
C PRO A 357 26.18 7.19 -20.58
N GLN A 358 25.25 6.71 -21.40
CA GLN A 358 24.55 7.55 -22.40
C GLN A 358 23.79 8.70 -21.75
N LEU A 359 23.12 8.44 -20.62
CA LEU A 359 22.44 9.47 -19.84
C LEU A 359 23.43 10.57 -19.39
N THR A 360 24.61 10.19 -18.89
CA THR A 360 25.63 11.18 -18.48
C THR A 360 26.14 12.04 -19.64
N GLN A 361 26.29 11.44 -20.83
CA GLN A 361 26.68 12.15 -22.05
C GLN A 361 25.61 13.16 -22.49
N GLN A 362 24.34 12.74 -22.49
CA GLN A 362 23.22 13.62 -22.83
C GLN A 362 23.13 14.79 -21.86
N LEU A 363 23.18 14.54 -20.54
CA LEU A 363 23.14 15.61 -19.54
C LEU A 363 24.27 16.63 -19.73
N THR A 364 25.48 16.14 -19.98
CA THR A 364 26.64 17.01 -20.23
C THR A 364 26.45 17.83 -21.52
N ALA A 365 25.91 17.22 -22.58
CA ALA A 365 25.61 17.89 -23.85
C ALA A 365 24.49 18.95 -23.72
N GLU A 366 23.54 18.78 -22.79
CA GLU A 366 22.52 19.78 -22.46
C GLU A 366 23.08 20.99 -21.67
N GLY A 367 24.35 20.95 -21.24
CA GLY A 367 25.00 22.02 -20.50
C GLY A 367 24.88 21.91 -18.98
N VAL A 368 24.55 20.72 -18.45
CA VAL A 368 24.62 20.46 -17.01
C VAL A 368 26.06 20.56 -16.54
N ARG A 369 26.31 21.42 -15.53
CA ARG A 369 27.67 21.80 -15.11
C ARG A 369 28.45 20.68 -14.42
N LYS A 370 27.76 19.86 -13.64
CA LYS A 370 28.34 18.72 -12.93
C LYS A 370 27.38 17.56 -12.94
N VAL A 371 27.87 16.40 -13.36
CA VAL A 371 27.16 15.13 -13.31
C VAL A 371 27.94 14.17 -12.41
N VAL A 372 27.23 13.47 -11.52
CA VAL A 372 27.79 12.45 -10.61
C VAL A 372 26.94 11.19 -10.72
N VAL A 373 27.56 10.01 -10.77
CA VAL A 373 26.87 8.72 -10.71
C VAL A 373 26.96 8.18 -9.29
N VAL A 374 25.85 7.71 -8.75
CA VAL A 374 25.75 7.07 -7.44
C VAL A 374 25.07 5.72 -7.60
N THR A 375 25.68 4.63 -7.10
CA THR A 375 25.12 3.27 -7.25
C THR A 375 25.38 2.37 -6.04
N ASP A 376 24.59 1.30 -5.87
CA ASP A 376 24.85 0.24 -4.89
C ASP A 376 25.98 -0.71 -5.30
N GLU A 377 26.45 -0.62 -6.55
CA GLU A 377 27.47 -1.52 -7.12
C GLU A 377 28.49 -0.76 -7.98
N PRO A 378 29.35 0.12 -7.43
CA PRO A 378 30.29 0.94 -8.22
C PRO A 378 31.21 0.11 -9.11
N ASP A 379 31.67 -1.03 -8.60
CA ASP A 379 32.61 -1.93 -9.29
C ASP A 379 32.03 -2.62 -10.53
N LYS A 380 30.71 -2.48 -10.79
CA LYS A 380 30.10 -3.04 -12.00
C LYS A 380 30.47 -2.25 -13.27
N TYR A 381 30.95 -1.02 -13.11
CA TYR A 381 31.38 -0.19 -14.21
C TYR A 381 32.90 -0.32 -14.41
N PRO A 382 33.35 -0.78 -15.59
CA PRO A 382 34.78 -0.74 -15.90
C PRO A 382 35.24 0.71 -16.07
N SER A 383 36.55 0.93 -15.98
CA SER A 383 37.15 2.28 -16.11
C SER A 383 36.85 2.96 -17.45
N ASP A 384 36.52 2.19 -18.49
CA ASP A 384 36.20 2.63 -19.85
C ASP A 384 34.69 2.51 -20.18
N ALA A 385 33.81 2.51 -19.17
CA ALA A 385 32.36 2.37 -19.33
C ALA A 385 31.66 3.42 -20.23
N GLY A 386 32.41 4.38 -20.79
CA GLY A 386 31.91 5.37 -21.73
C GLY A 386 31.15 6.52 -21.06
N PHE A 387 31.41 6.80 -19.79
CA PHE A 387 30.85 7.98 -19.13
C PHE A 387 31.30 9.29 -19.79
N ALA A 388 30.52 10.34 -19.62
CA ALA A 388 30.98 11.69 -19.98
C ALA A 388 32.28 12.05 -19.23
N PRO A 389 33.18 12.85 -19.82
CA PRO A 389 34.44 13.22 -19.18
C PRO A 389 34.24 13.85 -17.79
N GLY A 390 34.97 13.37 -16.79
CA GLY A 390 34.98 13.95 -15.43
C GLY A 390 33.78 13.59 -14.54
N VAL A 391 32.99 12.57 -14.91
CA VAL A 391 31.90 12.02 -14.09
C VAL A 391 32.45 10.99 -13.09
N PRO A 392 32.44 11.28 -11.78
CA PRO A 392 32.82 10.29 -10.78
C PRO A 392 31.67 9.32 -10.49
N VAL A 393 32.04 8.11 -10.07
CA VAL A 393 31.12 7.05 -9.62
C VAL A 393 31.34 6.84 -8.13
N HIS A 394 30.29 7.02 -7.33
CA HIS A 394 30.33 6.84 -5.87
C HIS A 394 29.41 5.70 -5.43
N HIS A 395 29.70 5.11 -4.28
CA HIS A 395 28.77 4.20 -3.63
C HIS A 395 27.60 5.01 -3.04
N ARG A 396 26.39 4.43 -3.02
CA ARG A 396 25.18 5.09 -2.47
C ARG A 396 25.28 5.50 -1.01
N ASP A 397 26.24 4.95 -0.26
CA ASP A 397 26.48 5.33 1.13
C ASP A 397 27.11 6.73 1.24
N GLU A 398 27.73 7.22 0.16
CA GLU A 398 28.30 8.56 0.05
C GLU A 398 27.28 9.60 -0.44
N LEU A 399 26.02 9.21 -0.69
CA LEU A 399 25.01 10.09 -1.30
C LEU A 399 24.81 11.40 -0.52
N ASP A 400 24.81 11.38 0.81
CA ASP A 400 24.61 12.61 1.59
C ASP A 400 25.75 13.61 1.35
N GLN A 401 27.00 13.13 1.34
CA GLN A 401 28.17 13.95 1.06
C GLN A 401 28.13 14.49 -0.37
N VAL A 402 27.84 13.63 -1.36
CA VAL A 402 27.69 14.04 -2.77
C VAL A 402 26.62 15.12 -2.92
N GLN A 403 25.49 15.01 -2.22
CA GLN A 403 24.43 16.01 -2.26
C GLN A 403 24.85 17.33 -1.60
N ARG A 404 25.61 17.30 -0.50
CA ARG A 404 26.15 18.51 0.15
C ARG A 404 27.16 19.22 -0.74
N ASP A 405 28.01 18.49 -1.43
CA ASP A 405 29.02 19.09 -2.31
C ASP A 405 28.38 19.67 -3.58
N ILE A 406 27.43 18.94 -4.19
CA ILE A 406 26.84 19.33 -5.47
C ILE A 406 25.87 20.52 -5.37
N ARG A 407 25.24 20.75 -4.20
CA ARG A 407 24.29 21.84 -4.00
C ARG A 407 24.95 23.22 -3.93
N GLU A 408 26.25 23.27 -3.61
CA GLU A 408 27.03 24.51 -3.54
C GLU A 408 27.52 24.98 -4.93
N ILE A 409 27.29 24.17 -5.97
CA ILE A 409 27.66 24.50 -7.35
C ILE A 409 26.54 25.34 -7.99
N GLU A 410 26.85 26.58 -8.37
CA GLU A 410 25.92 27.43 -9.10
C GLU A 410 25.57 26.86 -10.49
N GLY A 411 24.29 27.00 -10.87
CA GLY A 411 23.70 26.48 -12.10
C GLY A 411 23.05 25.10 -11.94
N VAL A 412 22.80 24.44 -13.07
CA VAL A 412 22.15 23.12 -13.09
C VAL A 412 23.19 22.02 -12.91
N THR A 413 22.96 21.12 -11.97
CA THR A 413 23.75 19.90 -11.73
C THR A 413 22.86 18.66 -11.74
N ALA A 414 23.47 17.47 -11.84
CA ALA A 414 22.73 16.22 -11.83
C ALA A 414 23.42 15.10 -11.05
N ILE A 415 22.62 14.30 -10.35
CA ILE A 415 23.00 13.02 -9.77
C ILE A 415 22.23 11.95 -10.53
N VAL A 416 22.95 11.03 -11.18
CA VAL A 416 22.37 9.81 -11.74
C VAL A 416 22.46 8.72 -10.67
N TYR A 417 21.34 8.44 -10.01
CA TYR A 417 21.24 7.40 -9.00
C TYR A 417 20.86 6.09 -9.68
N ASP A 418 21.81 5.19 -9.85
CA ASP A 418 21.64 3.92 -10.56
C ASP A 418 21.41 2.76 -9.59
N GLN A 419 20.16 2.30 -9.53
CA GLN A 419 19.75 1.13 -8.77
C GLN A 419 18.41 0.60 -9.29
N THR A 420 18.39 -0.65 -9.77
CA THR A 420 17.18 -1.28 -10.36
C THR A 420 15.98 -1.28 -9.41
N CYS A 421 14.78 -1.09 -9.97
CA CYS A 421 13.51 -1.17 -9.26
C CYS A 421 13.38 -2.47 -8.44
N ALA A 422 12.98 -2.37 -7.18
CA ALA A 422 12.93 -3.52 -6.27
C ALA A 422 11.91 -4.60 -6.68
N THR A 423 10.79 -4.22 -7.28
CA THR A 423 9.81 -5.17 -7.82
C THR A 423 10.37 -5.90 -9.04
N GLU A 424 11.12 -5.19 -9.87
CA GLU A 424 11.75 -5.77 -11.06
C GLU A 424 12.93 -6.69 -10.69
N LYS A 425 13.78 -6.29 -9.72
CA LYS A 425 14.81 -7.18 -9.13
C LYS A 425 14.18 -8.51 -8.69
N ARG A 426 13.03 -8.48 -7.99
CA ARG A 426 12.33 -9.70 -7.56
C ARG A 426 11.83 -10.55 -8.72
N ARG A 427 11.26 -9.94 -9.76
CA ARG A 427 10.76 -10.66 -10.95
C ARG A 427 11.88 -11.33 -11.73
N ARG A 428 12.97 -10.60 -12.01
CA ARG A 428 14.15 -11.12 -12.71
C ARG A 428 14.80 -12.27 -11.94
N ARG A 429 14.94 -12.15 -10.60
CA ARG A 429 15.43 -13.24 -9.74
C ARG A 429 14.53 -14.49 -9.80
N LYS A 430 13.20 -14.32 -9.74
CA LYS A 430 12.25 -15.43 -9.90
C LYS A 430 12.33 -16.11 -11.28
N ARG A 431 12.62 -15.34 -12.34
CA ARG A 431 12.80 -15.85 -13.71
C ARG A 431 14.22 -16.39 -13.98
N GLY A 432 15.15 -16.26 -13.03
CA GLY A 432 16.55 -16.65 -13.22
C GLY A 432 17.36 -15.70 -14.11
N THR A 433 16.85 -14.51 -14.44
CA THR A 433 17.53 -13.52 -15.31
C THR A 433 18.33 -12.47 -14.53
N MET A 434 18.38 -12.57 -13.20
CA MET A 434 19.22 -11.76 -12.32
C MET A 434 19.69 -12.62 -11.15
N ALA A 435 20.94 -12.43 -10.73
CA ALA A 435 21.49 -13.13 -9.58
C ALA A 435 20.67 -12.87 -8.30
N ASP A 436 20.32 -13.95 -7.60
CA ASP A 436 19.72 -13.87 -6.27
C ASP A 436 20.82 -14.01 -5.20
N PRO A 437 21.11 -12.96 -4.41
CA PRO A 437 22.13 -13.06 -3.39
C PRO A 437 21.81 -14.17 -2.40
N ALA A 438 22.74 -15.11 -2.21
CA ALA A 438 22.71 -16.13 -1.16
C ALA A 438 23.03 -15.50 0.21
N LYS A 439 22.32 -14.43 0.55
CA LYS A 439 22.48 -13.62 1.74
C LYS A 439 21.09 -13.24 2.26
N ARG A 440 20.82 -13.54 3.52
CA ARG A 440 19.58 -13.19 4.22
C ARG A 440 19.91 -12.60 5.58
N THR A 441 19.02 -11.78 6.10
CA THR A 441 19.19 -11.13 7.40
C THR A 441 18.10 -11.59 8.34
N ILE A 442 18.47 -11.88 9.57
CA ILE A 442 17.59 -12.28 10.66
C ILE A 442 17.86 -11.42 11.89
N ILE A 443 16.87 -11.38 12.78
CA ILE A 443 16.93 -10.62 14.03
C ILE A 443 16.83 -11.61 15.19
N ASN A 444 17.81 -11.58 16.09
CA ASN A 444 17.69 -12.23 17.40
C ASN A 444 16.71 -11.39 18.24
N ASP A 445 15.53 -11.93 18.51
CA ASP A 445 14.43 -11.26 19.19
C ASP A 445 14.77 -10.97 20.66
N LEU A 446 15.50 -11.88 21.33
CA LEU A 446 15.98 -11.68 22.69
C LEU A 446 17.00 -10.54 22.78
N VAL A 447 17.82 -10.31 21.76
CA VAL A 447 18.76 -9.16 21.70
C VAL A 447 18.04 -7.87 21.25
N CYS A 448 17.03 -7.96 20.40
CA CYS A 448 16.30 -6.81 19.89
C CYS A 448 15.63 -6.00 21.03
N GLU A 449 15.75 -4.67 21.00
CA GLU A 449 15.07 -3.78 21.96
C GLU A 449 13.75 -3.21 21.40
N GLY A 450 13.38 -3.50 20.15
CA GLY A 450 12.17 -2.96 19.54
C GLY A 450 12.21 -1.44 19.31
N CYS A 451 13.40 -0.83 19.22
CA CYS A 451 13.58 0.62 19.14
C CYS A 451 13.12 1.28 17.83
N GLY A 452 12.91 0.51 16.76
CA GLY A 452 12.44 1.04 15.48
C GLY A 452 13.51 1.64 14.56
N ASP A 453 14.75 1.85 15.00
CA ASP A 453 15.79 2.50 14.19
C ASP A 453 16.08 1.76 12.86
N CYS A 454 15.98 0.43 12.82
CA CYS A 454 16.04 -0.31 11.55
C CYS A 454 14.93 0.07 10.54
N GLY A 455 13.75 0.46 11.03
CA GLY A 455 12.66 1.03 10.25
C GLY A 455 12.93 2.47 9.83
N GLU A 456 13.45 3.30 10.74
CA GLU A 456 13.85 4.70 10.47
C GLU A 456 14.92 4.77 9.36
N GLN A 457 15.93 3.90 9.42
CA GLN A 457 17.00 3.86 8.43
C GLN A 457 16.55 3.34 7.06
N SER A 458 15.71 2.30 7.02
CA SER A 458 15.40 1.58 5.78
C SER A 458 14.05 1.90 5.15
N ASN A 459 13.09 2.42 5.94
CA ASN A 459 11.68 2.57 5.55
C ASN A 459 11.13 1.30 4.88
N CYS A 460 11.45 0.13 5.45
CA CYS A 460 11.20 -1.17 4.84
C CYS A 460 9.96 -1.84 5.45
N VAL A 461 8.96 -2.13 4.62
CA VAL A 461 7.71 -2.79 5.02
C VAL A 461 7.85 -4.30 5.28
N SER A 462 9.04 -4.90 5.04
CA SER A 462 9.32 -6.28 5.46
C SER A 462 9.84 -6.39 6.89
N ILE A 463 10.02 -5.27 7.60
CA ILE A 463 10.29 -5.26 9.04
C ILE A 463 8.94 -5.27 9.75
N LEU A 464 8.63 -6.37 10.44
CA LEU A 464 7.36 -6.59 11.11
C LEU A 464 7.52 -6.55 12.63
N PRO A 465 6.44 -6.23 13.39
CA PRO A 465 6.44 -6.43 14.82
C PRO A 465 6.53 -7.93 15.15
N LEU A 466 7.09 -8.23 16.31
CA LEU A 466 7.08 -9.57 16.89
C LEU A 466 6.73 -9.43 18.37
N GLU A 467 5.54 -9.86 18.77
CA GLU A 467 5.16 -9.84 20.19
C GLU A 467 5.90 -10.95 20.93
N THR A 468 6.48 -10.59 22.08
CA THR A 468 7.23 -11.53 22.94
C THR A 468 6.94 -11.26 24.40
N GLU A 469 7.25 -12.24 25.26
CA GLU A 469 7.18 -12.12 26.71
C GLU A 469 7.97 -10.92 27.25
N PHE A 470 9.05 -10.55 26.55
CA PHE A 470 9.95 -9.46 26.91
C PHE A 470 9.63 -8.15 26.17
N GLY A 471 8.38 -8.01 25.70
CA GLY A 471 7.85 -6.86 24.99
C GLY A 471 7.98 -6.97 23.47
N ARG A 472 7.45 -5.99 22.75
CA ARG A 472 7.44 -5.96 21.29
C ARG A 472 8.86 -5.88 20.70
N LYS A 473 9.17 -6.77 19.76
CA LYS A 473 10.44 -6.88 19.03
C LYS A 473 10.23 -6.65 17.53
N ARG A 474 11.24 -7.02 16.75
CA ARG A 474 11.25 -6.92 15.28
C ARG A 474 11.61 -8.26 14.67
N THR A 475 10.96 -8.57 13.56
CA THR A 475 11.30 -9.70 12.70
C THR A 475 11.35 -9.25 11.24
N ILE A 476 11.99 -10.04 10.39
CA ILE A 476 12.03 -9.79 8.94
C ILE A 476 11.20 -10.86 8.25
N ASP A 477 10.19 -10.43 7.52
CA ASP A 477 9.47 -11.30 6.60
C ASP A 477 10.37 -11.71 5.43
N GLN A 478 10.80 -12.96 5.45
CA GLN A 478 11.71 -13.54 4.46
C GLN A 478 11.07 -13.74 3.08
N SER A 479 9.73 -13.74 3.00
CA SER A 479 8.95 -13.97 1.78
C SER A 479 8.82 -12.69 0.95
N THR A 480 8.75 -11.54 1.61
CA THR A 480 8.61 -10.22 0.97
C THR A 480 9.93 -9.44 0.87
N CYS A 481 10.96 -9.81 1.63
CA CYS A 481 12.27 -9.15 1.62
C CYS A 481 12.94 -9.19 0.23
N ASN A 482 13.39 -8.02 -0.25
CA ASN A 482 14.08 -7.84 -1.53
C ASN A 482 15.61 -7.79 -1.42
N LYS A 483 16.17 -8.05 -0.22
CA LYS A 483 17.61 -8.20 0.02
C LYS A 483 18.44 -6.95 -0.34
N ASP A 484 18.00 -5.75 0.07
CA ASP A 484 18.78 -4.51 -0.07
C ASP A 484 19.75 -4.26 1.11
N PHE A 485 19.51 -4.97 2.23
CA PHE A 485 20.22 -4.91 3.51
C PHE A 485 20.28 -3.55 4.21
N SER A 486 19.51 -2.56 3.78
CA SER A 486 19.50 -1.21 4.37
C SER A 486 19.06 -1.22 5.84
N CYS A 487 18.22 -2.19 6.24
CA CYS A 487 17.80 -2.38 7.63
C CYS A 487 18.97 -2.68 8.59
N VAL A 488 20.07 -3.26 8.07
CA VAL A 488 21.28 -3.55 8.85
C VAL A 488 22.00 -2.27 9.23
N LYS A 489 21.72 -1.12 8.60
CA LYS A 489 22.31 0.17 9.01
C LYS A 489 21.80 0.66 10.37
N GLY A 490 20.62 0.21 10.81
CA GLY A 490 20.10 0.58 12.14
C GLY A 490 21.05 0.12 13.25
N PHE A 491 21.34 0.98 14.22
CA PHE A 491 22.33 0.77 15.28
C PHE A 491 21.84 -0.25 16.32
N CYS A 492 21.92 -1.52 15.95
CA CYS A 492 21.44 -2.66 16.72
C CYS A 492 22.33 -3.89 16.52
N PRO A 493 22.78 -4.57 17.60
CA PRO A 493 23.58 -5.78 17.53
C PRO A 493 22.74 -7.05 17.29
N SER A 494 21.40 -6.95 17.20
CA SER A 494 20.51 -8.10 16.99
C SER A 494 20.54 -8.66 15.57
N PHE A 495 21.11 -7.93 14.61
CA PHE A 495 21.11 -8.28 13.20
C PHE A 495 22.22 -9.28 12.87
N VAL A 496 21.81 -10.47 12.45
CA VAL A 496 22.71 -11.52 11.95
C VAL A 496 22.44 -11.74 10.47
N THR A 497 23.51 -11.80 9.69
CA THR A 497 23.47 -12.13 8.27
C THR A 497 23.81 -13.60 8.08
N VAL A 498 22.92 -14.33 7.42
CA VAL A 498 23.12 -15.71 6.97
C VAL A 498 23.63 -15.65 5.53
N LYS A 499 24.85 -16.12 5.30
CA LYS A 499 25.46 -16.28 3.96
C LYS A 499 25.43 -17.77 3.56
N GLY A 500 24.91 -18.08 2.38
CA GLY A 500 24.60 -19.45 1.97
C GLY A 500 23.26 -19.94 2.55
N GLY A 501 23.05 -21.26 2.50
CA GLY A 501 21.83 -21.93 2.95
C GLY A 501 20.58 -21.55 2.14
N GLN A 502 19.49 -22.25 2.43
CA GLN A 502 18.16 -21.96 1.91
C GLN A 502 17.15 -21.89 3.05
N LEU A 503 16.01 -21.23 2.81
CA LEU A 503 14.90 -21.27 3.76
C LEU A 503 14.39 -22.70 3.82
N ARG A 504 14.25 -23.23 5.04
CA ARG A 504 13.72 -24.56 5.28
C ARG A 504 12.27 -24.60 4.80
N LYS A 505 11.96 -25.57 3.94
CA LYS A 505 10.57 -25.84 3.55
C LYS A 505 9.85 -26.59 4.68
N PRO A 506 8.57 -26.28 4.98
CA PRO A 506 7.82 -27.07 5.93
C PRO A 506 7.80 -28.53 5.48
N LYS A 507 7.90 -29.46 6.44
CA LYS A 507 7.62 -30.86 6.13
C LYS A 507 6.16 -30.94 5.70
N ALA A 508 5.93 -31.41 4.48
CA ALA A 508 4.56 -31.60 3.98
C ALA A 508 3.78 -32.45 4.99
N ALA A 509 2.59 -31.98 5.41
CA ALA A 509 1.68 -32.84 6.15
C ALA A 509 1.39 -34.08 5.28
N LYS A 510 1.43 -35.28 5.88
CA LYS A 510 1.22 -36.52 5.16
C LYS A 510 -0.14 -36.50 4.45
N GLU A 511 -0.14 -36.63 3.12
CA GLU A 511 -1.36 -36.57 2.31
C GLU A 511 -2.27 -37.78 2.53
N GLU A 512 -1.70 -38.92 2.93
CA GLU A 512 -2.36 -40.20 3.23
C GLU A 512 -3.35 -40.14 4.41
N ALA A 513 -3.32 -39.07 5.21
CA ALA A 513 -4.17 -38.92 6.40
C ALA A 513 -5.49 -38.16 6.16
N TRP A 514 -5.80 -37.78 4.92
CA TRP A 514 -6.95 -36.92 4.60
C TRP A 514 -7.99 -37.64 3.74
N ALA A 515 -9.26 -37.58 4.15
CA ALA A 515 -10.38 -38.09 3.36
C ALA A 515 -10.55 -37.32 2.04
N GLU A 516 -11.19 -37.97 1.06
CA GLU A 516 -11.61 -37.32 -0.18
C GLU A 516 -12.63 -36.22 0.14
N LEU A 517 -12.47 -35.05 -0.49
CA LEU A 517 -13.32 -33.89 -0.23
C LEU A 517 -14.60 -33.97 -1.06
N PRO A 518 -15.77 -33.59 -0.51
CA PRO A 518 -16.98 -33.47 -1.30
C PRO A 518 -16.79 -32.43 -2.42
N ALA A 519 -17.39 -32.70 -3.57
CA ALA A 519 -17.40 -31.75 -4.69
C ALA A 519 -18.10 -30.45 -4.25
N PRO A 520 -17.50 -29.27 -4.47
CA PRO A 520 -18.13 -28.01 -4.12
C PRO A 520 -19.34 -27.74 -5.03
N THR A 521 -20.38 -27.14 -4.45
CA THR A 521 -21.48 -26.55 -5.24
C THR A 521 -21.03 -25.24 -5.87
N VAL A 522 -21.62 -24.87 -7.00
CA VAL A 522 -21.38 -23.58 -7.65
C VAL A 522 -22.50 -22.62 -7.25
N ALA A 523 -22.15 -21.41 -6.83
CA ALA A 523 -23.13 -20.40 -6.46
C ALA A 523 -23.99 -20.02 -7.68
N PRO A 524 -25.32 -19.89 -7.54
CA PRO A 524 -26.18 -19.47 -8.63
C PRO A 524 -25.92 -18.01 -9.01
N LEU A 525 -26.12 -17.68 -10.28
CA LEU A 525 -26.13 -16.30 -10.77
C LEU A 525 -27.53 -15.70 -10.55
N ALA A 526 -27.64 -14.44 -10.13
CA ALA A 526 -28.94 -13.77 -10.02
C ALA A 526 -28.87 -12.22 -10.10
N PRO A 527 -29.09 -11.60 -11.28
CA PRO A 527 -28.63 -12.02 -12.60
C PRO A 527 -27.10 -11.88 -12.75
N VAL A 528 -26.47 -11.08 -11.89
CA VAL A 528 -25.02 -10.87 -11.83
C VAL A 528 -24.54 -11.22 -10.43
N TYR A 529 -23.51 -12.06 -10.33
CA TYR A 529 -22.83 -12.39 -9.08
C TYR A 529 -21.57 -11.54 -8.92
N SER A 530 -21.47 -10.80 -7.82
CA SER A 530 -20.39 -9.84 -7.58
C SER A 530 -19.48 -10.28 -6.44
N ILE A 531 -18.19 -10.40 -6.73
CA ILE A 531 -17.14 -10.76 -5.78
C ILE A 531 -16.22 -9.56 -5.60
N LEU A 532 -16.08 -9.10 -4.35
CA LEU A 532 -15.07 -8.13 -3.97
C LEU A 532 -13.89 -8.87 -3.34
N VAL A 533 -12.69 -8.70 -3.89
CA VAL A 533 -11.46 -9.14 -3.24
C VAL A 533 -10.74 -7.92 -2.70
N THR A 534 -10.43 -7.91 -1.41
CA THR A 534 -9.71 -6.81 -0.76
C THR A 534 -8.35 -7.32 -0.28
N GLY A 535 -7.33 -6.47 -0.30
CA GLY A 535 -6.03 -6.85 0.22
C GLY A 535 -4.97 -5.77 0.05
N VAL A 536 -3.72 -6.19 0.16
CA VAL A 536 -2.55 -5.31 0.07
C VAL A 536 -1.87 -5.48 -1.28
N GLY A 537 -1.41 -4.38 -1.87
CA GLY A 537 -0.65 -4.41 -3.11
C GLY A 537 0.54 -5.36 -3.02
N GLY A 538 0.68 -6.24 -4.02
CA GLY A 538 1.76 -7.22 -4.11
C GLY A 538 1.58 -8.51 -3.30
N THR A 539 0.43 -8.75 -2.66
CA THR A 539 0.11 -10.03 -2.00
C THR A 539 -0.66 -11.01 -2.89
N GLY A 540 -1.11 -10.58 -4.08
CA GLY A 540 -1.77 -11.43 -5.07
C GLY A 540 -3.28 -11.21 -5.22
N VAL A 541 -3.82 -10.06 -4.79
CA VAL A 541 -5.25 -9.72 -4.93
C VAL A 541 -5.69 -9.75 -6.40
N VAL A 542 -4.94 -9.03 -7.27
CA VAL A 542 -5.12 -9.01 -8.73
C VAL A 542 -5.04 -10.42 -9.34
N THR A 543 -4.21 -11.29 -8.77
CA THR A 543 -4.10 -12.69 -9.23
C THR A 543 -5.40 -13.46 -8.97
N ILE A 544 -6.08 -13.24 -7.84
CA ILE A 544 -7.40 -13.85 -7.60
C ILE A 544 -8.40 -13.35 -8.65
N GLY A 545 -8.41 -12.05 -8.94
CA GLY A 545 -9.24 -11.46 -10.00
C GLY A 545 -9.03 -12.11 -11.36
N ALA A 546 -7.76 -12.24 -11.79
CA ALA A 546 -7.41 -12.89 -13.04
C ALA A 546 -7.80 -14.38 -13.09
N LEU A 547 -7.60 -15.12 -11.99
CA LEU A 547 -7.97 -16.54 -11.90
C LEU A 547 -9.49 -16.73 -11.99
N LEU A 548 -10.27 -15.93 -11.25
CA LEU A 548 -11.73 -15.97 -11.30
C LEU A 548 -12.26 -15.51 -12.66
N GLY A 549 -11.66 -14.48 -13.25
CA GLY A 549 -11.98 -14.01 -14.60
C GLY A 549 -11.81 -15.10 -15.65
N MET A 550 -10.64 -15.74 -15.67
CA MET A 550 -10.37 -16.84 -16.59
C MET A 550 -11.26 -18.07 -16.30
N ALA A 551 -11.50 -18.40 -15.03
CA ALA A 551 -12.38 -19.52 -14.67
C ALA A 551 -13.83 -19.28 -15.15
N ALA A 552 -14.38 -18.07 -14.97
CA ALA A 552 -15.70 -17.71 -15.46
C ALA A 552 -15.76 -17.78 -17.00
N HIS A 553 -14.71 -17.31 -17.68
CA HIS A 553 -14.61 -17.41 -19.15
C HIS A 553 -14.61 -18.87 -19.63
N LEU A 554 -13.84 -19.75 -18.97
CA LEU A 554 -13.80 -21.18 -19.28
C LEU A 554 -15.13 -21.90 -19.03
N ASP A 555 -15.89 -21.46 -18.02
CA ASP A 555 -17.27 -21.92 -17.76
C ASP A 555 -18.29 -21.38 -18.79
N GLY A 556 -17.88 -20.56 -19.77
CA GLY A 556 -18.75 -19.97 -20.79
C GLY A 556 -19.58 -18.77 -20.30
N LYS A 557 -19.21 -18.16 -19.17
CA LYS A 557 -19.95 -17.05 -18.53
C LYS A 557 -19.44 -15.68 -18.99
N GLY A 558 -20.31 -14.68 -18.87
CA GLY A 558 -19.91 -13.27 -18.92
C GLY A 558 -19.09 -12.90 -17.70
N VAL A 559 -17.99 -12.15 -17.89
CA VAL A 559 -17.17 -11.67 -16.78
C VAL A 559 -16.60 -10.29 -17.06
N ALA A 560 -16.52 -9.48 -16.01
CA ALA A 560 -15.72 -8.27 -15.96
C ALA A 560 -14.94 -8.23 -14.64
N VAL A 561 -13.66 -7.90 -14.73
CA VAL A 561 -12.74 -7.75 -13.60
C VAL A 561 -12.14 -6.35 -13.67
N LEU A 562 -12.29 -5.57 -12.62
CA LEU A 562 -11.64 -4.27 -12.46
C LEU A 562 -10.70 -4.32 -11.26
N ASP A 563 -9.41 -4.16 -11.51
CA ASP A 563 -8.38 -4.12 -10.47
C ASP A 563 -8.01 -2.67 -10.14
N MET A 564 -8.28 -2.27 -8.90
CA MET A 564 -7.91 -0.95 -8.38
C MET A 564 -6.69 -1.08 -7.48
N THR A 565 -5.50 -0.83 -8.03
CA THR A 565 -4.24 -0.99 -7.29
C THR A 565 -3.78 0.26 -6.53
N GLY A 566 -4.52 1.37 -6.61
CA GLY A 566 -4.08 2.67 -6.08
C GLY A 566 -2.75 3.13 -6.70
N LEU A 567 -2.11 4.13 -6.08
CA LEU A 567 -0.86 4.70 -6.59
C LEU A 567 0.37 3.82 -6.31
N ALA A 568 0.35 3.03 -5.23
CA ALA A 568 1.45 2.15 -4.86
C ALA A 568 1.22 0.72 -5.35
N GLN A 569 2.18 0.20 -6.10
CA GLN A 569 2.22 -1.21 -6.50
C GLN A 569 2.29 -2.19 -5.31
N LYS A 570 2.78 -1.74 -4.14
CA LYS A 570 2.83 -2.53 -2.90
C LYS A 570 2.51 -1.72 -1.65
N GLY A 571 1.95 -2.38 -0.64
CA GLY A 571 1.70 -1.79 0.68
C GLY A 571 0.45 -0.90 0.79
N GLY A 572 -0.05 -0.41 -0.34
CA GLY A 572 -1.35 0.27 -0.44
C GLY A 572 -2.53 -0.72 -0.43
N ALA A 573 -3.73 -0.20 -0.17
CA ALA A 573 -4.98 -0.92 -0.34
C ALA A 573 -5.22 -1.26 -1.82
N VAL A 574 -5.67 -2.49 -2.08
CA VAL A 574 -6.02 -2.97 -3.42
C VAL A 574 -7.38 -3.65 -3.38
N TYR A 575 -8.19 -3.38 -4.39
CA TYR A 575 -9.52 -3.94 -4.56
C TYR A 575 -9.60 -4.60 -5.94
N SER A 576 -10.17 -5.79 -6.02
CA SER A 576 -10.56 -6.43 -7.27
C SER A 576 -12.08 -6.58 -7.28
N HIS A 577 -12.73 -5.87 -8.19
CA HIS A 577 -14.16 -5.98 -8.44
C HIS A 577 -14.39 -6.99 -9.55
N ILE A 578 -15.07 -8.08 -9.24
CA ILE A 578 -15.32 -9.16 -10.19
C ILE A 578 -16.83 -9.31 -10.30
N ARG A 579 -17.35 -9.20 -11.52
CA ARG A 579 -18.77 -9.42 -11.81
C ARG A 579 -18.89 -10.55 -12.81
N VAL A 580 -19.72 -11.53 -12.50
CA VAL A 580 -19.98 -12.71 -13.32
C VAL A 580 -21.46 -12.74 -13.65
N ALA A 581 -21.80 -12.95 -14.91
CA ALA A 581 -23.18 -13.05 -15.39
C ALA A 581 -23.29 -14.19 -16.41
N GLU A 582 -24.51 -14.51 -16.83
CA GLU A 582 -24.72 -15.54 -17.84
C GLU A 582 -24.08 -15.11 -19.17
N LYS A 583 -24.31 -13.86 -19.60
CA LYS A 583 -23.71 -13.29 -20.81
C LYS A 583 -22.91 -12.02 -20.51
N PRO A 584 -21.87 -11.70 -21.30
CA PRO A 584 -21.07 -10.48 -21.09
C PRO A 584 -21.89 -9.19 -21.10
N ASN A 585 -22.94 -9.11 -21.93
CA ASN A 585 -23.76 -7.91 -22.08
C ASN A 585 -24.68 -7.64 -20.87
N ASP A 586 -24.86 -8.62 -19.97
CA ASP A 586 -25.67 -8.47 -18.77
C ASP A 586 -24.90 -7.70 -17.67
N ILE A 587 -23.60 -7.45 -17.86
CA ILE A 587 -22.77 -6.67 -16.94
C ILE A 587 -22.73 -5.22 -17.40
N HIS A 588 -23.53 -4.37 -16.77
CA HIS A 588 -23.63 -2.96 -17.14
C HIS A 588 -22.52 -2.08 -16.58
N ALA A 589 -21.96 -2.40 -15.40
CA ALA A 589 -20.88 -1.63 -14.78
C ALA A 589 -19.82 -2.57 -14.22
N VAL A 590 -18.54 -2.30 -14.47
CA VAL A 590 -17.44 -3.17 -14.01
C VAL A 590 -17.19 -3.07 -12.51
N ARG A 591 -17.54 -1.94 -11.88
CA ARG A 591 -17.40 -1.73 -10.44
C ARG A 591 -18.66 -2.22 -9.73
N ILE A 592 -18.47 -2.84 -8.55
CA ILE A 592 -19.59 -3.33 -7.73
C ILE A 592 -20.35 -2.12 -7.14
N PRO A 593 -21.68 -2.03 -7.31
CA PRO A 593 -22.50 -1.00 -6.70
C PRO A 593 -22.63 -1.14 -5.18
N ALA A 594 -23.25 -0.16 -4.53
CA ALA A 594 -23.39 -0.16 -3.08
C ALA A 594 -24.39 -1.25 -2.64
N GLY A 595 -23.95 -2.21 -1.82
CA GLY A 595 -24.79 -3.32 -1.33
C GLY A 595 -25.03 -4.45 -2.30
N GLU A 596 -24.21 -4.57 -3.33
CA GLU A 596 -24.36 -5.61 -4.35
C GLU A 596 -23.22 -6.62 -4.34
N ALA A 597 -22.33 -6.63 -3.33
CA ALA A 597 -21.40 -7.73 -3.19
C ALA A 597 -22.13 -8.98 -2.66
N ASP A 598 -22.01 -10.11 -3.35
CA ASP A 598 -22.49 -11.41 -2.88
C ASP A 598 -21.43 -12.10 -2.02
N LEU A 599 -20.16 -11.90 -2.38
CA LEU A 599 -19.00 -12.44 -1.68
C LEU A 599 -17.92 -11.37 -1.49
N VAL A 600 -17.37 -11.28 -0.28
CA VAL A 600 -16.13 -10.58 0.01
C VAL A 600 -15.05 -11.58 0.41
N ILE A 601 -13.96 -11.62 -0.36
CA ILE A 601 -12.72 -12.31 0.02
C ILE A 601 -11.77 -11.27 0.62
N GLY A 602 -11.83 -11.14 1.94
CA GLY A 602 -11.09 -10.17 2.72
C GLY A 602 -9.68 -10.64 3.04
N ALA A 603 -8.73 -10.57 2.10
CA ALA A 603 -7.36 -11.04 2.33
C ALA A 603 -6.57 -10.15 3.30
N ASP A 604 -7.09 -8.96 3.62
CA ASP A 604 -6.58 -8.03 4.63
C ASP A 604 -7.73 -7.38 5.41
N SER A 605 -7.68 -7.47 6.74
CA SER A 605 -8.74 -6.95 7.61
C SER A 605 -8.86 -5.42 7.56
N LEU A 606 -7.73 -4.71 7.50
CA LEU A 606 -7.73 -3.25 7.44
C LEU A 606 -8.37 -2.74 6.14
N THR A 607 -8.03 -3.32 4.99
CA THR A 607 -8.61 -2.95 3.70
C THR A 607 -10.09 -3.31 3.63
N THR A 608 -10.47 -4.46 4.18
CA THR A 608 -11.88 -4.89 4.24
C THR A 608 -12.74 -3.99 5.12
N GLY A 609 -12.20 -3.49 6.23
CA GLY A 609 -12.89 -2.57 7.14
C GLY A 609 -12.97 -1.12 6.65
N THR A 610 -12.50 -0.82 5.43
CA THR A 610 -12.60 0.52 4.85
C THR A 610 -14.02 0.81 4.34
N PHE A 611 -14.37 2.10 4.29
CA PHE A 611 -15.61 2.59 3.69
C PHE A 611 -15.88 1.99 2.30
N ASP A 612 -14.87 2.00 1.42
CA ASP A 612 -15.01 1.53 0.03
C ASP A 612 -15.41 0.06 -0.07
N SER A 613 -15.01 -0.77 0.91
CA SER A 613 -15.37 -2.19 0.99
C SER A 613 -16.71 -2.41 1.66
N LEU A 614 -16.90 -1.85 2.86
CA LEU A 614 -18.13 -2.03 3.63
C LEU A 614 -19.35 -1.44 2.91
N ALA A 615 -19.15 -0.41 2.08
CA ALA A 615 -20.20 0.14 1.22
C ALA A 615 -20.78 -0.89 0.23
N LYS A 616 -20.03 -1.95 -0.11
CA LYS A 616 -20.46 -3.00 -1.05
C LYS A 616 -21.20 -4.14 -0.36
N VAL A 617 -21.02 -4.29 0.95
CA VAL A 617 -21.60 -5.38 1.76
C VAL A 617 -23.07 -5.09 2.07
N ARG A 618 -23.93 -6.11 1.98
CA ARG A 618 -25.34 -6.08 2.36
C ARG A 618 -25.54 -6.97 3.58
N ALA A 619 -25.93 -6.35 4.68
CA ALA A 619 -26.12 -7.03 5.96
C ALA A 619 -27.09 -8.21 5.82
N GLY A 620 -26.69 -9.37 6.36
CA GLY A 620 -27.52 -10.58 6.32
C GLY A 620 -27.45 -11.38 5.02
N GLU A 621 -26.93 -10.82 3.92
CA GLU A 621 -26.93 -11.46 2.60
C GLU A 621 -25.52 -11.71 2.04
N THR A 622 -24.61 -10.75 2.17
CA THR A 622 -23.24 -10.90 1.68
C THR A 622 -22.46 -11.90 2.54
N ARG A 623 -21.78 -12.85 1.89
CA ARG A 623 -20.83 -13.74 2.56
C ARG A 623 -19.46 -13.09 2.61
N VAL A 624 -18.77 -13.19 3.74
CA VAL A 624 -17.44 -12.62 3.96
C VAL A 624 -16.51 -13.69 4.51
N VAL A 625 -15.40 -13.95 3.83
CA VAL A 625 -14.26 -14.69 4.39
C VAL A 625 -13.14 -13.70 4.70
N LEU A 626 -12.81 -13.53 5.97
CA LEU A 626 -11.90 -12.50 6.46
C LEU A 626 -10.61 -13.11 7.01
N ASN A 627 -9.47 -12.67 6.47
CA ASN A 627 -8.17 -12.96 7.04
C ASN A 627 -7.91 -12.05 8.25
N SER A 628 -7.87 -12.62 9.46
CA SER A 628 -7.63 -11.86 10.70
C SER A 628 -6.16 -11.51 10.94
N HIS A 629 -5.25 -11.91 10.04
CA HIS A 629 -3.82 -11.64 10.18
C HIS A 629 -3.50 -10.14 10.24
N GLU A 630 -2.84 -9.71 11.32
CA GLU A 630 -2.47 -8.32 11.55
C GLU A 630 -1.30 -7.88 10.66
N SER A 631 -1.64 -7.24 9.52
CA SER A 631 -0.65 -6.74 8.57
C SER A 631 -0.41 -5.23 8.76
N MET A 632 0.64 -4.87 9.50
CA MET A 632 0.96 -3.46 9.79
C MET A 632 1.04 -2.56 8.55
N THR A 633 0.65 -1.29 8.71
CA THR A 633 0.84 -0.26 7.68
C THR A 633 2.27 0.26 7.67
N SER A 634 2.64 1.00 6.63
CA SER A 634 3.99 1.56 6.52
C SER A 634 4.34 2.57 7.62
N ASP A 635 3.34 3.14 8.29
CA ASP A 635 3.55 4.04 9.42
C ASP A 635 4.28 3.37 10.59
N PHE A 636 4.18 2.04 10.70
CA PHE A 636 4.95 1.26 11.68
C PHE A 636 6.47 1.48 11.57
N THR A 637 6.98 1.79 10.37
CA THR A 637 8.41 2.07 10.18
C THR A 637 8.88 3.33 10.92
N ARG A 638 7.96 4.27 11.19
CA ARG A 638 8.19 5.52 11.91
C ARG A 638 7.58 5.53 13.32
N LYS A 639 6.55 4.70 13.55
CA LYS A 639 5.82 4.56 14.81
C LYS A 639 6.02 3.15 15.37
N PRO A 640 7.10 2.90 16.13
CA PRO A 640 7.48 1.55 16.55
C PRO A 640 6.45 0.84 17.44
N ASP A 641 5.57 1.59 18.10
CA ASP A 641 4.55 1.11 19.03
C ASP A 641 3.13 1.12 18.43
N LEU A 642 2.99 1.45 17.14
CA LEU A 642 1.69 1.46 16.43
C LEU A 642 0.92 0.16 16.69
N ARG A 643 -0.27 0.26 17.28
CA ARG A 643 -1.14 -0.90 17.51
C ARG A 643 -2.04 -1.11 16.30
N PHE A 644 -2.32 -2.37 15.99
CA PHE A 644 -3.27 -2.70 14.94
C PHE A 644 -4.70 -2.64 15.53
N PRO A 645 -5.67 -1.98 14.87
CA PRO A 645 -6.98 -1.72 15.45
C PRO A 645 -7.92 -2.92 15.21
N THR A 646 -7.52 -4.10 15.65
CA THR A 646 -8.23 -5.37 15.38
C THR A 646 -9.68 -5.33 15.85
N GLY A 647 -9.92 -4.87 17.08
CA GLY A 647 -11.25 -4.84 17.68
C GLY A 647 -12.26 -3.99 16.90
N SER A 648 -11.89 -2.74 16.56
CA SER A 648 -12.78 -1.83 15.82
C SER A 648 -12.98 -2.26 14.36
N LEU A 649 -11.96 -2.83 13.71
CA LEU A 649 -12.10 -3.39 12.36
C LEU A 649 -13.04 -4.61 12.33
N MET A 650 -12.89 -5.53 13.29
CA MET A 650 -13.76 -6.70 13.40
C MET A 650 -15.20 -6.28 13.64
N GLN A 651 -15.42 -5.35 14.58
CA GLN A 651 -16.74 -4.80 14.86
C GLN A 651 -17.37 -4.17 13.62
N ALA A 652 -16.62 -3.36 12.86
CA ALA A 652 -17.14 -2.72 11.65
C ALA A 652 -17.56 -3.75 10.57
N VAL A 653 -16.81 -4.84 10.41
CA VAL A 653 -17.17 -5.92 9.47
C VAL A 653 -18.38 -6.71 9.97
N GLU A 654 -18.46 -7.01 11.26
CA GLU A 654 -19.60 -7.68 11.90
C GLU A 654 -20.90 -6.87 11.77
N GLU A 655 -20.83 -5.55 12.01
CA GLU A 655 -21.96 -4.63 11.84
C GLU A 655 -22.43 -4.56 10.38
N ALA A 656 -21.50 -4.62 9.41
CA ALA A 656 -21.83 -4.53 7.99
C ALA A 656 -22.35 -5.84 7.38
N ALA A 657 -21.76 -6.98 7.72
CA ALA A 657 -22.07 -8.29 7.12
C ALA A 657 -23.06 -9.13 7.95
N GLY A 658 -23.09 -8.92 9.27
CA GLY A 658 -23.69 -9.82 10.24
C GLY A 658 -22.70 -10.88 10.74
N THR A 659 -23.16 -11.76 11.62
CA THR A 659 -22.36 -12.83 12.25
C THR A 659 -22.76 -14.21 11.74
N GLY A 660 -22.10 -15.26 12.25
CA GLY A 660 -22.43 -16.66 11.92
C GLY A 660 -21.95 -17.05 10.53
N GLU A 661 -22.82 -17.64 9.71
CA GLU A 661 -22.42 -18.12 8.38
C GLU A 661 -22.07 -16.99 7.39
N ASN A 662 -22.48 -15.75 7.66
CA ASN A 662 -22.19 -14.61 6.78
C ASN A 662 -20.78 -14.06 6.96
N LEU A 663 -20.13 -14.33 8.10
CA LEU A 663 -18.77 -13.90 8.38
C LEU A 663 -17.93 -15.07 8.89
N GLN A 664 -16.94 -15.47 8.09
CA GLN A 664 -15.99 -16.52 8.43
C GLN A 664 -14.61 -15.89 8.64
N VAL A 665 -14.14 -15.89 9.88
CA VAL A 665 -12.88 -15.26 10.28
C VAL A 665 -11.85 -16.36 10.51
N LEU A 666 -10.70 -16.24 9.87
CA LEU A 666 -9.59 -17.18 10.05
C LEU A 666 -8.25 -16.48 9.83
N ASP A 667 -7.22 -16.92 10.55
CA ASP A 667 -5.84 -16.44 10.32
C ASP A 667 -5.21 -17.21 9.14
N ALA A 668 -5.75 -16.94 7.94
CA ALA A 668 -5.38 -17.61 6.70
C ALA A 668 -3.88 -17.47 6.41
N THR A 669 -3.28 -16.31 6.71
CA THR A 669 -1.84 -16.10 6.49
C THR A 669 -0.99 -16.97 7.39
N ARG A 670 -1.27 -17.05 8.69
CA ARG A 670 -0.52 -17.92 9.60
C ARG A 670 -0.65 -19.40 9.20
N ILE A 671 -1.87 -19.84 8.87
CA ILE A 671 -2.15 -21.22 8.47
C ILE A 671 -1.44 -21.57 7.14
N ALA A 672 -1.64 -20.75 6.10
CA ALA A 672 -1.04 -20.99 4.80
C ALA A 672 0.49 -20.94 4.85
N THR A 673 1.07 -20.00 5.60
CA THR A 673 2.53 -19.90 5.76
C THR A 673 3.10 -21.13 6.47
N ALA A 674 2.44 -21.62 7.52
CA ALA A 674 2.88 -22.81 8.23
C ALA A 674 2.81 -24.08 7.36
N LEU A 675 1.78 -24.22 6.53
CA LEU A 675 1.60 -25.39 5.65
C LEU A 675 2.49 -25.35 4.40
N MET A 676 2.68 -24.16 3.82
CA MET A 676 3.27 -23.98 2.49
C MET A 676 4.67 -23.34 2.52
N GLY A 677 5.07 -22.73 3.64
CA GLY A 677 6.37 -22.11 3.85
C GLY A 677 6.51 -20.69 3.31
N ASP A 678 5.43 -20.14 2.74
CA ASP A 678 5.41 -18.82 2.12
C ASP A 678 4.02 -18.20 2.28
N SER A 679 3.96 -16.95 2.75
CA SER A 679 2.71 -16.21 2.97
C SER A 679 1.94 -15.90 1.69
N ILE A 680 2.58 -16.00 0.51
CA ILE A 680 1.93 -15.86 -0.80
C ILE A 680 0.83 -16.92 -1.02
N ALA A 681 0.89 -18.07 -0.33
CA ALA A 681 -0.15 -19.10 -0.41
C ALA A 681 -1.52 -18.64 0.14
N THR A 682 -1.57 -17.59 0.97
CA THR A 682 -2.80 -17.10 1.64
C THR A 682 -3.96 -16.93 0.66
N ASN A 683 -3.70 -16.29 -0.48
CA ASN A 683 -4.75 -15.92 -1.42
C ASN A 683 -5.37 -17.14 -2.12
N ALA A 684 -4.54 -18.09 -2.56
CA ALA A 684 -5.01 -19.35 -3.12
C ALA A 684 -5.73 -20.21 -2.06
N PHE A 685 -5.25 -20.19 -0.82
CA PHE A 685 -5.91 -20.84 0.31
C PHE A 685 -7.31 -20.26 0.57
N MET A 686 -7.45 -18.94 0.67
CA MET A 686 -8.77 -18.32 0.85
C MET A 686 -9.72 -18.57 -0.32
N LEU A 687 -9.19 -18.59 -1.55
CA LEU A 687 -9.97 -18.93 -2.74
C LEU A 687 -10.49 -20.38 -2.68
N GLY A 688 -9.66 -21.32 -2.22
CA GLY A 688 -10.05 -22.70 -2.00
C GLY A 688 -11.10 -22.86 -0.90
N TYR A 689 -10.99 -22.06 0.16
CA TYR A 689 -11.99 -22.01 1.22
C TYR A 689 -13.36 -21.57 0.69
N ALA A 690 -13.40 -20.44 -0.04
CA ALA A 690 -14.63 -19.91 -0.64
C ALA A 690 -15.22 -20.88 -1.68
N ALA A 691 -14.38 -21.52 -2.50
CA ALA A 691 -14.81 -22.55 -3.44
C ALA A 691 -15.50 -23.72 -2.72
N GLN A 692 -14.90 -24.25 -1.66
CA GLN A 692 -15.45 -25.41 -0.94
C GLN A 692 -16.73 -25.10 -0.16
N LYS A 693 -16.90 -23.87 0.33
CA LYS A 693 -18.16 -23.41 0.92
C LYS A 693 -19.29 -23.21 -0.11
N GLY A 694 -18.99 -23.33 -1.40
CA GLY A 694 -19.95 -23.14 -2.48
C GLY A 694 -20.31 -21.67 -2.75
N TRP A 695 -19.40 -20.76 -2.41
CA TRP A 695 -19.62 -19.31 -2.52
C TRP A 695 -19.12 -18.71 -3.83
N LEU A 696 -18.47 -19.50 -4.68
CA LEU A 696 -17.98 -19.02 -5.97
C LEU A 696 -18.96 -19.38 -7.09
N PRO A 697 -19.22 -18.47 -8.04
CA PRO A 697 -20.07 -18.71 -9.20
C PRO A 697 -19.30 -19.39 -10.35
N VAL A 698 -18.19 -20.08 -10.06
CA VAL A 698 -17.35 -20.79 -11.05
C VAL A 698 -17.06 -22.21 -10.61
N SER A 699 -16.89 -23.12 -11.56
CA SER A 699 -16.55 -24.51 -11.28
C SER A 699 -15.12 -24.66 -10.74
N LEU A 700 -14.90 -25.64 -9.85
CA LEU A 700 -13.57 -25.97 -9.36
C LEU A 700 -12.63 -26.39 -10.51
N ALA A 701 -13.14 -27.13 -11.49
CA ALA A 701 -12.37 -27.56 -12.65
C ALA A 701 -11.86 -26.38 -13.49
N ALA A 702 -12.72 -25.38 -13.75
CA ALA A 702 -12.31 -24.17 -14.45
C ALA A 702 -11.30 -23.35 -13.62
N LEU A 703 -11.45 -23.31 -12.30
CA LEU A 703 -10.50 -22.63 -11.43
C LEU A 703 -9.12 -23.30 -11.43
N GLU A 704 -9.06 -24.62 -11.36
CA GLU A 704 -7.80 -25.37 -11.46
C GLU A 704 -7.16 -25.20 -12.85
N ARG A 705 -7.98 -25.17 -13.91
CA ARG A 705 -7.51 -24.92 -15.27
C ARG A 705 -6.98 -23.49 -15.44
N ALA A 706 -7.62 -22.50 -14.83
CA ALA A 706 -7.12 -21.12 -14.81
C ALA A 706 -5.74 -21.02 -14.12
N ILE A 707 -5.51 -21.77 -13.04
CA ILE A 707 -4.19 -21.87 -12.38
C ILE A 707 -3.13 -22.45 -13.33
N GLU A 708 -3.49 -23.49 -14.10
CA GLU A 708 -2.58 -24.08 -15.10
C GLU A 708 -2.25 -23.10 -16.22
N LEU A 709 -3.25 -22.42 -16.78
CA LEU A 709 -3.08 -21.44 -17.86
C LEU A 709 -2.25 -20.22 -17.42
N ASN A 710 -2.36 -19.82 -16.14
CA ASN A 710 -1.52 -18.77 -15.58
C ASN A 710 -0.03 -19.16 -15.55
N GLY A 711 0.31 -20.46 -15.56
CA GLY A 711 1.67 -20.95 -15.78
C GLY A 711 2.68 -20.72 -14.65
N VAL A 712 2.29 -20.07 -13.55
CA VAL A 712 3.20 -19.74 -12.43
C VAL A 712 2.97 -20.68 -11.25
N ALA A 713 4.01 -21.43 -10.87
CA ALA A 713 4.04 -22.27 -9.67
C ALA A 713 2.78 -23.15 -9.51
N ILE A 714 2.36 -23.80 -10.59
CA ILE A 714 1.07 -24.51 -10.70
C ILE A 714 0.82 -25.45 -9.51
N GLY A 715 1.76 -26.36 -9.23
CA GLY A 715 1.62 -27.32 -8.12
C GLY A 715 1.52 -26.68 -6.74
N PHE A 716 2.23 -25.57 -6.51
CA PHE A 716 2.15 -24.81 -5.26
C PHE A 716 0.77 -24.18 -5.09
N ASN A 717 0.25 -23.52 -6.13
CA ASN A 717 -1.06 -22.86 -6.09
C ASN A 717 -2.21 -23.86 -5.97
N LYS A 718 -2.18 -24.99 -6.69
CA LYS A 718 -3.17 -26.07 -6.54
C LYS A 718 -3.16 -26.68 -5.13
N LYS A 719 -1.97 -26.85 -4.53
CA LYS A 719 -1.85 -27.35 -3.16
C LYS A 719 -2.36 -26.35 -2.11
N ALA A 720 -2.09 -25.06 -2.29
CA ALA A 720 -2.66 -24.01 -1.44
C ALA A 720 -4.19 -23.96 -1.54
N LEU A 721 -4.73 -24.05 -2.77
CA LEU A 721 -6.17 -24.18 -3.03
C LEU A 721 -6.76 -25.39 -2.28
N LEU A 722 -6.13 -26.56 -2.38
CA LEU A 722 -6.56 -27.78 -1.70
C LEU A 722 -6.59 -27.62 -0.17
N TRP A 723 -5.57 -26.99 0.42
CA TRP A 723 -5.56 -26.72 1.86
C TRP A 723 -6.69 -25.79 2.30
N GLY A 724 -6.98 -24.78 1.48
CA GLY A 724 -8.13 -23.91 1.67
C GLY A 724 -9.45 -24.68 1.70
N ARG A 725 -9.62 -25.59 0.73
CA ARG A 725 -10.80 -26.46 0.67
C ARG A 725 -10.92 -27.35 1.91
N ARG A 726 -9.83 -27.96 2.38
CA ARG A 726 -9.82 -28.76 3.62
C ARG A 726 -10.26 -27.92 4.82
N ALA A 727 -9.76 -26.69 4.93
CA ALA A 727 -10.07 -25.80 6.04
C ALA A 727 -11.56 -25.39 6.08
N ALA A 728 -12.24 -25.36 4.94
CA ALA A 728 -13.67 -25.10 4.88
C ALA A 728 -14.54 -26.23 5.43
N ILE A 729 -14.01 -27.47 5.47
CA ILE A 729 -14.68 -28.65 6.02
C ILE A 729 -14.28 -28.84 7.49
N ASP A 730 -12.97 -28.87 7.77
CA ASP A 730 -12.43 -29.09 9.12
C ASP A 730 -11.22 -28.17 9.36
N LEU A 731 -11.51 -26.96 9.84
CA LEU A 731 -10.48 -25.98 10.18
C LEU A 731 -9.57 -26.49 11.31
N ALA A 732 -10.13 -27.17 12.31
CA ALA A 732 -9.38 -27.63 13.48
C ALA A 732 -8.32 -28.69 13.10
N ALA A 733 -8.66 -29.62 12.21
CA ALA A 733 -7.70 -30.59 11.67
C ALA A 733 -6.59 -29.91 10.85
N VAL A 734 -6.94 -28.92 10.03
CA VAL A 734 -5.94 -28.17 9.24
C VAL A 734 -5.01 -27.36 10.16
N GLU A 735 -5.54 -26.72 11.20
CA GLU A 735 -4.71 -26.06 12.20
C GLU A 735 -3.80 -27.04 12.94
N ALA A 736 -4.30 -28.23 13.29
CA ALA A 736 -3.49 -29.28 13.91
C ALA A 736 -2.35 -29.75 12.99
N ALA A 737 -2.60 -29.85 11.69
CA ALA A 737 -1.57 -30.18 10.71
C ALA A 737 -0.52 -29.07 10.54
N ALA A 738 -0.92 -27.81 10.74
CA ALA A 738 -0.04 -26.67 10.68
C ALA A 738 0.79 -26.46 11.98
N LYS A 739 0.29 -26.95 13.14
CA LYS A 739 0.93 -26.78 14.47
C LYS A 739 2.43 -27.10 14.54
N PRO A 740 2.97 -28.18 13.92
CA PRO A 740 4.40 -28.49 14.01
C PRO A 740 5.31 -27.40 13.42
N ALA A 741 4.83 -26.69 12.39
CA ALA A 741 5.53 -25.56 11.79
C ALA A 741 5.21 -24.22 12.49
N MET A 742 4.11 -24.17 13.24
CA MET A 742 3.72 -23.03 14.08
C MET A 742 4.39 -23.03 15.46
N GLN A 743 5.39 -23.88 15.72
CA GLN A 743 6.05 -23.89 17.03
C GLN A 743 6.67 -22.53 17.32
N VAL A 744 6.02 -21.85 18.26
CA VAL A 744 6.33 -20.52 18.74
C VAL A 744 7.62 -20.62 19.57
N SER A 745 8.61 -19.76 19.34
CA SER A 745 9.81 -19.75 20.19
C SER A 745 9.43 -19.50 21.64
N GLY A 746 10.21 -20.00 22.61
CA GLY A 746 9.88 -19.81 24.03
C GLY A 746 9.65 -18.35 24.41
N SER A 747 10.36 -17.42 23.77
CA SER A 747 10.18 -15.96 23.93
C SER A 747 8.82 -15.44 23.47
N GLN A 748 8.20 -16.04 22.47
CA GLN A 748 6.92 -15.58 21.90
C GLN A 748 5.70 -16.13 22.66
N LYS A 749 5.88 -17.15 23.52
CA LYS A 749 4.82 -17.56 24.47
C LYS A 749 4.69 -16.47 25.55
N LEU A 750 3.52 -15.84 25.66
CA LEU A 750 3.23 -14.87 26.71
C LEU A 750 2.84 -15.57 28.01
N SER A 751 3.23 -15.00 29.15
CA SER A 751 2.85 -15.46 30.48
C SER A 751 1.39 -15.13 30.78
N GLU A 752 0.64 -16.13 31.26
CA GLU A 752 -0.79 -16.03 31.53
C GLU A 752 -1.07 -15.44 32.92
N SER A 753 -0.11 -15.56 33.84
CA SER A 753 -0.22 -15.05 35.22
C SER A 753 1.01 -14.24 35.64
N LEU A 754 0.85 -13.39 36.67
CA LEU A 754 1.98 -12.68 37.29
C LEU A 754 3.02 -13.67 37.85
N ALA A 755 2.57 -14.77 38.46
CA ALA A 755 3.46 -15.81 38.99
C ALA A 755 4.34 -16.43 37.88
N GLU A 756 3.75 -16.77 36.73
CA GLU A 756 4.52 -17.27 35.57
C GLU A 756 5.48 -16.20 35.03
N MET A 757 5.03 -14.95 34.95
CA MET A 757 5.84 -13.81 34.50
C MET A 757 7.08 -13.61 35.38
N VAL A 758 6.91 -13.69 36.71
CA VAL A 758 7.98 -13.58 37.69
C VAL A 758 8.91 -14.78 37.63
N ALA A 759 8.39 -16.00 37.60
CA ALA A 759 9.20 -17.22 37.55
C ALA A 759 10.16 -17.23 36.35
N ARG A 760 9.66 -16.87 35.16
CA ARG A 760 10.49 -16.79 33.93
C ARG A 760 11.58 -15.73 34.03
N ARG A 761 11.28 -14.57 34.64
CA ARG A 761 12.27 -13.49 34.84
C ARG A 761 13.29 -13.83 35.91
N VAL A 762 12.91 -14.56 36.94
CA VAL A 762 13.84 -15.09 37.96
C VAL A 762 14.81 -16.08 37.33
N GLU A 763 14.31 -17.03 36.53
CA GLU A 763 15.16 -17.95 35.78
C GLU A 763 16.14 -17.19 34.86
N PHE A 764 15.61 -16.22 34.11
CA PHE A 764 16.41 -15.39 33.21
C PHE A 764 17.49 -14.60 33.97
N LEU A 765 17.13 -13.93 35.07
CA LEU A 765 18.06 -13.12 35.88
C LEU A 765 19.13 -13.98 36.57
N THR A 766 18.79 -15.22 36.93
CA THR A 766 19.74 -16.19 37.49
C THR A 766 20.80 -16.56 36.45
N GLN A 767 20.38 -16.79 35.20
CA GLN A 767 21.29 -17.05 34.09
C GLN A 767 22.10 -15.80 33.71
N TYR A 768 21.46 -14.63 33.72
CA TYR A 768 22.07 -13.33 33.46
C TYR A 768 23.22 -13.04 34.44
N GLN A 769 22.98 -13.17 35.75
CA GLN A 769 23.96 -12.89 36.79
C GLN A 769 24.08 -14.09 37.75
N ASP A 770 23.20 -14.20 38.75
CA ASP A 770 23.15 -15.26 39.75
C ASP A 770 21.79 -15.26 40.50
N ALA A 771 21.59 -16.25 41.38
CA ALA A 771 20.34 -16.41 42.13
C ALA A 771 20.07 -15.23 43.09
N ALA A 772 21.10 -14.68 43.74
CA ALA A 772 20.94 -13.54 44.65
C ALA A 772 20.45 -12.29 43.91
N TYR A 773 20.93 -12.06 42.69
CA TYR A 773 20.45 -10.97 41.84
C TYR A 773 19.00 -11.16 41.41
N ALA A 774 18.60 -12.40 41.10
CA ALA A 774 17.22 -12.74 40.77
C ALA A 774 16.27 -12.61 41.98
N ASP A 775 16.75 -12.95 43.19
CA ASP A 775 15.98 -12.81 44.42
C ASP A 775 15.67 -11.34 44.73
N ARG A 776 16.60 -10.41 44.47
CA ARG A 776 16.32 -8.96 44.59
C ARG A 776 15.12 -8.53 43.75
N TYR A 777 15.05 -9.00 42.51
CA TYR A 777 13.92 -8.75 41.61
C TYR A 777 12.63 -9.36 42.17
N LYS A 778 12.69 -10.64 42.57
CA LYS A 778 11.54 -11.37 43.12
C LYS A 778 10.96 -10.68 44.36
N SER A 779 11.82 -10.27 45.29
CA SER A 779 11.42 -9.56 46.51
C SER A 779 10.77 -8.22 46.21
N LEU A 780 11.28 -7.46 45.24
CA LEU A 780 10.70 -6.18 44.83
C LEU A 780 9.28 -6.36 44.28
N VAL A 781 9.09 -7.33 43.38
CA VAL A 781 7.76 -7.61 42.78
C VAL A 781 6.78 -8.11 43.83
N ALA A 782 7.21 -9.03 44.71
CA ALA A 782 6.36 -9.55 45.78
C ALA A 782 5.89 -8.45 46.74
N ARG A 783 6.76 -7.46 47.02
CA ARG A 783 6.37 -6.28 47.81
C ARG A 783 5.39 -5.38 47.06
N ALA A 784 5.59 -5.15 45.77
CA ALA A 784 4.67 -4.37 44.95
C ALA A 784 3.28 -5.03 44.88
N GLU A 785 3.23 -6.34 44.65
CA GLU A 785 2.00 -7.14 44.65
C GLU A 785 1.31 -7.09 46.01
N SER A 786 2.05 -7.28 47.10
CA SER A 786 1.49 -7.22 48.45
C SER A 786 0.86 -5.85 48.73
N VAL A 787 1.59 -4.75 48.50
CA VAL A 787 1.06 -3.38 48.74
C VAL A 787 -0.13 -3.07 47.84
N GLU A 788 -0.08 -3.46 46.55
CA GLU A 788 -1.19 -3.26 45.61
C GLU A 788 -2.44 -4.01 46.07
N GLN A 789 -2.34 -5.29 46.43
CA GLN A 789 -3.49 -6.09 46.86
C GLN A 789 -4.10 -5.60 48.18
N HIS A 790 -3.30 -5.03 49.09
CA HIS A 790 -3.82 -4.41 50.31
C HIS A 790 -4.63 -3.13 50.02
N LEU A 791 -4.27 -2.37 48.98
CA LEU A 791 -4.94 -1.12 48.60
C LEU A 791 -6.13 -1.34 47.66
N VAL A 792 -5.99 -2.25 46.70
CA VAL A 792 -6.98 -2.59 45.67
C VAL A 792 -7.02 -4.11 45.53
N PRO A 793 -7.94 -4.79 46.24
CA PRO A 793 -8.09 -6.23 46.16
C PRO A 793 -8.25 -6.71 44.71
N TYR A 794 -7.61 -7.82 44.38
CA TYR A 794 -7.61 -8.46 43.04
C TYR A 794 -6.94 -7.67 41.91
N SER A 795 -6.24 -6.56 42.19
CA SER A 795 -5.39 -5.87 41.20
C SER A 795 -3.97 -6.39 41.23
N ASP A 796 -3.36 -6.54 40.05
CA ASP A 796 -1.93 -6.86 39.86
C ASP A 796 -1.25 -5.95 38.82
N LYS A 797 -1.88 -4.82 38.48
CA LYS A 797 -1.44 -3.91 37.41
C LYS A 797 -0.09 -3.26 37.74
N LEU A 798 0.05 -2.75 38.96
CA LEU A 798 1.31 -2.15 39.42
C LEU A 798 2.40 -3.21 39.53
N ALA A 799 2.08 -4.37 40.11
CA ALA A 799 3.00 -5.49 40.24
C ALA A 799 3.50 -5.97 38.87
N ARG A 800 2.63 -6.04 37.85
CA ARG A 800 3.01 -6.35 36.46
C ARG A 800 3.90 -5.28 35.85
N ALA A 801 3.63 -3.99 36.09
CA ALA A 801 4.50 -2.91 35.62
C ALA A 801 5.90 -3.04 36.26
N VAL A 802 5.98 -3.20 37.59
CA VAL A 802 7.24 -3.42 38.30
C VAL A 802 7.96 -4.67 37.78
N ALA A 803 7.25 -5.79 37.60
CA ALA A 803 7.81 -7.04 37.06
C ALA A 803 8.43 -6.86 35.67
N ARG A 804 7.76 -6.12 34.78
CA ARG A 804 8.27 -5.87 33.42
C ARG A 804 9.49 -4.95 33.43
N TYR A 805 9.40 -3.80 34.10
CA TYR A 805 10.38 -2.73 33.93
C TYR A 805 11.55 -2.82 34.91
N ALA A 806 11.36 -3.40 36.10
CA ALA A 806 12.50 -3.78 36.95
C ALA A 806 13.36 -4.81 36.23
N PHE A 807 12.76 -5.83 35.62
CA PHE A 807 13.49 -6.81 34.82
C PHE A 807 14.23 -6.16 33.65
N LYS A 808 13.58 -5.28 32.88
CA LYS A 808 14.21 -4.58 31.74
C LYS A 808 15.46 -3.79 32.16
N LEU A 809 15.42 -3.11 33.30
CA LEU A 809 16.56 -2.32 33.81
C LEU A 809 17.59 -3.16 34.56
N MET A 810 17.21 -4.34 35.08
CA MET A 810 18.13 -5.25 35.75
C MET A 810 18.87 -6.16 34.76
N ALA A 811 18.24 -6.54 33.65
CA ALA A 811 18.79 -7.37 32.57
C ALA A 811 19.22 -6.50 31.38
N ILE A 812 20.16 -5.59 31.62
CA ILE A 812 20.70 -4.71 30.58
C ILE A 812 21.41 -5.55 29.51
N LYS A 813 21.26 -5.17 28.25
CA LYS A 813 21.91 -5.86 27.13
C LYS A 813 23.33 -5.36 26.94
N ASP A 814 24.17 -5.71 27.91
CA ASP A 814 25.61 -5.50 27.86
C ASP A 814 26.33 -6.57 27.04
N GLU A 815 27.63 -6.40 26.88
CA GLU A 815 28.46 -7.25 26.04
C GLU A 815 28.41 -8.72 26.50
N TYR A 816 28.35 -8.95 27.81
CA TYR A 816 28.21 -10.28 28.40
C TYR A 816 26.85 -10.91 28.09
N GLU A 817 25.77 -10.12 28.21
CA GLU A 817 24.41 -10.62 27.98
C GLU A 817 24.13 -10.84 26.51
N VAL A 818 24.52 -9.92 25.63
CA VAL A 818 24.42 -10.12 24.18
C VAL A 818 25.18 -11.38 23.76
N ALA A 819 26.38 -11.60 24.32
CA ALA A 819 27.13 -12.82 24.08
C ALA A 819 26.40 -14.09 24.56
N ARG A 820 25.77 -14.05 25.74
CA ARG A 820 24.96 -15.16 26.28
C ARG A 820 23.76 -15.45 25.37
N LEU A 821 23.01 -14.44 24.96
CA LEU A 821 21.81 -14.57 24.10
C LEU A 821 22.12 -15.09 22.69
N TYR A 822 23.37 -15.02 22.24
CA TYR A 822 23.82 -15.66 21.01
C TYR A 822 24.34 -17.10 21.21
N THR A 823 24.69 -17.48 22.45
CA THR A 823 25.43 -18.72 22.73
C THR A 823 24.74 -19.69 23.69
N ASP A 824 23.58 -19.31 24.26
CA ASP A 824 22.72 -20.18 25.08
C ASP A 824 22.01 -21.30 24.28
N GLY A 825 22.13 -21.27 22.95
CA GLY A 825 21.57 -22.24 22.01
C GLY A 825 20.17 -21.94 21.51
N THR A 826 19.43 -20.99 22.11
CA THR A 826 18.08 -20.62 21.68
C THR A 826 18.10 -20.01 20.27
N PHE A 827 18.99 -19.05 20.04
CA PHE A 827 19.15 -18.41 18.73
C PHE A 827 19.60 -19.40 17.64
N LEU A 828 20.57 -20.26 17.91
CA LEU A 828 21.03 -21.25 16.92
C LEU A 828 19.94 -22.26 16.55
N LYS A 829 19.07 -22.64 17.50
CA LYS A 829 17.87 -23.45 17.21
C LYS A 829 16.87 -22.68 16.32
N GLN A 830 16.65 -21.39 16.59
CA GLN A 830 15.82 -20.53 15.74
C GLN A 830 16.36 -20.46 14.30
N VAL A 831 17.66 -20.26 14.12
CA VAL A 831 18.29 -20.27 12.79
C VAL A 831 18.12 -21.63 12.13
N ALA A 832 18.40 -22.73 12.83
CA ALA A 832 18.28 -24.08 12.30
C ALA A 832 16.82 -24.48 11.95
N ALA A 833 15.83 -23.88 12.63
CA ALA A 833 14.42 -24.06 12.31
C ALA A 833 14.01 -23.32 11.03
N GLN A 834 14.64 -22.18 10.72
CA GLN A 834 14.32 -21.36 9.54
C GLN A 834 15.17 -21.69 8.31
N PHE A 835 16.39 -22.22 8.50
CA PHE A 835 17.36 -22.43 7.43
C PHE A 835 17.83 -23.89 7.35
N GLU A 836 18.18 -24.32 6.15
CA GLU A 836 18.79 -25.61 5.85
C GLU A 836 19.94 -25.48 4.84
N GLY A 837 20.73 -26.56 4.70
CA GLY A 837 21.95 -26.58 3.89
C GLY A 837 23.12 -25.87 4.57
N ASP A 838 24.20 -25.65 3.80
CA ASP A 838 25.44 -25.05 4.30
C ASP A 838 25.34 -23.52 4.34
N TYR A 839 25.44 -22.95 5.54
CA TYR A 839 25.45 -21.50 5.75
C TYR A 839 26.49 -21.05 6.77
N ARG A 840 26.86 -19.77 6.68
CA ARG A 840 27.76 -19.07 7.62
C ARG A 840 27.03 -17.87 8.21
N LEU A 841 27.27 -17.61 9.49
CA LEU A 841 26.70 -16.48 10.21
C LEU A 841 27.70 -15.32 10.31
N GLU A 842 27.24 -14.13 10.00
CA GLU A 842 27.96 -12.87 10.20
C GLU A 842 27.18 -11.95 11.15
N PHE A 843 27.88 -11.42 12.15
CA PHE A 843 27.31 -10.59 13.21
C PHE A 843 27.60 -9.12 12.90
N ASN A 844 26.58 -8.26 12.93
CA ASN A 844 26.71 -6.84 12.62
C ASN A 844 26.80 -6.04 13.92
N LEU A 845 28.03 -5.65 14.31
CA LEU A 845 28.33 -5.12 15.63
C LEU A 845 29.15 -3.83 15.52
N ALA A 846 29.06 -2.97 16.53
CA ALA A 846 29.96 -1.83 16.74
C ALA A 846 30.52 -1.90 18.17
N PRO A 847 31.58 -2.68 18.42
CA PRO A 847 32.11 -2.83 19.77
C PRO A 847 32.64 -1.47 20.29
N PRO A 848 32.17 -0.96 21.44
CA PRO A 848 32.39 0.43 21.84
C PRO A 848 33.84 0.90 21.92
N MET A 849 34.77 0.00 22.25
CA MET A 849 36.19 0.33 22.44
C MET A 849 37.01 0.35 21.14
N VAL A 850 36.54 -0.30 20.08
CA VAL A 850 37.33 -0.51 18.84
C VAL A 850 36.60 -0.10 17.56
N ALA A 851 35.30 0.17 17.63
CA ALA A 851 34.54 0.63 16.47
C ALA A 851 34.96 2.05 16.07
N GLU A 852 35.13 2.25 14.76
CA GLU A 852 35.38 3.56 14.17
C GLU A 852 34.17 4.47 14.36
N LYS A 853 34.42 5.77 14.42
CA LYS A 853 33.38 6.80 14.44
C LYS A 853 33.20 7.37 13.04
N ASP A 854 31.96 7.61 12.69
CA ASP A 854 31.56 8.33 11.50
C ASP A 854 32.05 9.77 11.58
N ALA A 855 32.72 10.26 10.53
CA ALA A 855 33.35 11.57 10.55
C ALA A 855 32.34 12.73 10.58
N THR A 856 31.13 12.52 10.07
CA THR A 856 30.08 13.55 9.97
C THR A 856 29.20 13.58 11.21
N THR A 857 28.79 12.42 11.69
CA THR A 857 27.84 12.28 12.81
C THR A 857 28.51 12.03 14.16
N GLY A 858 29.77 11.58 14.16
CA GLY A 858 30.50 11.19 15.38
C GLY A 858 30.03 9.86 15.99
N HIS A 859 29.04 9.19 15.40
CA HIS A 859 28.47 7.93 15.88
C HIS A 859 29.36 6.74 15.54
N LEU A 860 29.32 5.69 16.36
CA LEU A 860 30.04 4.44 16.08
C LEU A 860 29.47 3.75 14.82
N GLN A 861 30.35 3.20 13.99
CA GLN A 861 29.99 2.47 12.79
C GLN A 861 29.97 0.96 13.01
N LYS A 862 28.95 0.29 12.50
CA LYS A 862 28.85 -1.18 12.56
C LYS A 862 29.66 -1.85 11.47
N LYS A 863 30.31 -2.96 11.81
CA LYS A 863 31.03 -3.83 10.88
C LYS A 863 30.51 -5.27 10.97
N ALA A 864 30.71 -6.03 9.90
CA ALA A 864 30.36 -7.45 9.85
C ALA A 864 31.53 -8.29 10.39
N TYR A 865 31.24 -9.15 11.37
CA TYR A 865 32.19 -10.09 11.96
C TYR A 865 31.82 -11.51 11.59
N GLY A 866 32.80 -12.31 11.15
CA GLY A 866 32.57 -13.67 10.70
C GLY A 866 32.18 -14.68 11.81
N PRO A 867 32.02 -15.97 11.45
CA PRO A 867 31.55 -17.01 12.37
C PRO A 867 32.40 -17.22 13.63
N TRP A 868 33.67 -16.80 13.62
CA TRP A 868 34.55 -16.86 14.77
C TRP A 868 34.00 -16.09 15.98
N MET A 869 33.15 -15.09 15.75
CA MET A 869 32.54 -14.27 16.80
C MET A 869 31.70 -15.11 17.77
N LEU A 870 31.10 -16.23 17.33
CA LEU A 870 30.42 -17.16 18.25
C LEU A 870 31.36 -17.77 19.30
N LYS A 871 32.62 -18.05 18.93
CA LYS A 871 33.62 -18.54 19.89
C LYS A 871 33.98 -17.45 20.88
N ALA A 872 34.16 -16.22 20.41
CA ALA A 872 34.42 -15.06 21.27
C ALA A 872 33.25 -14.81 22.24
N PHE A 873 32.01 -14.85 21.77
CA PHE A 873 30.83 -14.74 22.62
C PHE A 873 30.74 -15.85 23.67
N ARG A 874 31.11 -17.10 23.35
CA ARG A 874 31.11 -18.18 24.37
C ARG A 874 32.09 -17.93 25.49
N VAL A 875 33.25 -17.36 25.18
CA VAL A 875 34.25 -16.98 26.20
C VAL A 875 33.71 -15.80 27.01
N LEU A 876 33.24 -14.75 26.33
CA LEU A 876 32.72 -13.56 26.97
C LEU A 876 31.53 -13.85 27.91
N ALA A 877 30.57 -14.68 27.48
CA ALA A 877 29.42 -15.06 28.30
C ALA A 877 29.80 -15.76 29.62
N LYS A 878 30.92 -16.50 29.66
CA LYS A 878 31.44 -17.14 30.89
C LYS A 878 32.08 -16.14 31.85
N LEU A 879 32.50 -14.98 31.36
CA LEU A 879 33.12 -13.91 32.14
C LEU A 879 32.08 -12.98 32.79
N LYS A 880 30.79 -13.34 32.80
CA LYS A 880 29.73 -12.53 33.44
C LYS A 880 30.00 -12.16 34.91
N GLY A 881 30.79 -12.96 35.63
CA GLY A 881 31.18 -12.65 37.02
C GLY A 881 32.06 -11.40 37.15
N LEU A 882 32.68 -10.94 36.06
CA LEU A 882 33.41 -9.67 36.03
C LEU A 882 32.47 -8.46 35.98
N ARG A 883 31.21 -8.63 35.54
CA ARG A 883 30.26 -7.53 35.32
C ARG A 883 30.15 -6.63 36.55
N GLY A 884 30.38 -5.33 36.35
CA GLY A 884 30.29 -4.32 37.40
C GLY A 884 31.41 -4.36 38.45
N THR A 885 32.37 -5.27 38.34
CA THR A 885 33.57 -5.30 39.20
C THR A 885 34.63 -4.32 38.70
N ALA A 886 35.68 -4.08 39.49
CA ALA A 886 36.82 -3.25 39.06
C ALA A 886 37.56 -3.82 37.84
N LEU A 887 37.39 -5.12 37.56
CA LEU A 887 38.00 -5.85 36.43
C LEU A 887 37.09 -5.90 35.19
N ASP A 888 35.92 -5.24 35.21
CA ASP A 888 35.05 -5.10 34.04
C ASP A 888 35.61 -4.03 33.08
N PRO A 889 36.09 -4.40 31.88
CA PRO A 889 36.63 -3.43 30.93
C PRO A 889 35.54 -2.54 30.32
N PHE A 890 34.28 -2.97 30.31
CA PHE A 890 33.15 -2.26 29.70
C PHE A 890 32.46 -1.32 30.70
N ALA A 891 32.56 -1.59 32.00
CA ALA A 891 31.87 -0.84 33.05
C ALA A 891 32.18 0.66 33.07
N ARG A 892 33.32 1.09 32.52
CA ARG A 892 33.76 2.50 32.55
C ARG A 892 33.17 3.37 31.43
N THR A 893 32.51 2.77 30.45
CA THR A 893 31.83 3.52 29.38
C THR A 893 30.64 4.30 29.93
N ASP A 894 30.31 5.43 29.30
CA ASP A 894 29.23 6.29 29.77
C ASP A 894 27.86 5.61 29.63
N GLU A 895 27.65 4.80 28.58
CA GLU A 895 26.45 3.99 28.43
C GLU A 895 26.26 3.01 29.61
N ARG A 896 27.30 2.27 30.02
CA ARG A 896 27.18 1.33 31.15
C ARG A 896 27.00 2.04 32.50
N LYS A 897 27.59 3.22 32.71
CA LYS A 897 27.35 4.04 33.91
C LYS A 897 25.89 4.51 33.96
N MET A 898 25.39 5.03 32.85
CA MET A 898 24.00 5.48 32.71
C MET A 898 23.02 4.34 32.99
N GLU A 899 23.22 3.15 32.41
CA GLU A 899 22.34 2.00 32.62
C GLU A 899 22.29 1.54 34.09
N ARG A 900 23.43 1.51 34.78
CA ARG A 900 23.46 1.18 36.22
C ARG A 900 22.76 2.25 37.06
N ARG A 901 22.98 3.54 36.74
CA ARG A 901 22.27 4.65 37.39
C ARG A 901 20.75 4.48 37.23
N LEU A 902 20.26 4.29 36.01
CA LEU A 902 18.83 4.11 35.71
C LEU A 902 18.23 2.92 36.48
N ARG A 903 18.94 1.80 36.57
CA ARG A 903 18.52 0.65 37.38
C ARG A 903 18.37 1.04 38.84
N ASP A 904 19.41 1.61 39.43
CA ASP A 904 19.45 1.88 40.87
C ASP A 904 18.42 2.96 41.26
N GLU A 905 18.28 4.01 40.44
CA GLU A 905 17.24 5.04 40.59
C GLU A 905 15.83 4.45 40.46
N TYR A 906 15.60 3.55 39.50
CA TYR A 906 14.29 2.91 39.35
C TYR A 906 13.94 2.01 40.55
N LEU A 907 14.88 1.19 41.02
CA LEU A 907 14.67 0.34 42.18
C LEU A 907 14.36 1.17 43.44
N ALA A 908 15.10 2.26 43.67
CA ALA A 908 14.81 3.19 44.76
C ALA A 908 13.43 3.85 44.61
N ARG A 909 13.08 4.27 43.39
CA ARG A 909 11.78 4.88 43.11
C ARG A 909 10.61 3.94 43.36
N VAL A 910 10.72 2.66 42.99
CA VAL A 910 9.68 1.66 43.31
C VAL A 910 9.48 1.61 44.82
N GLU A 911 10.56 1.52 45.61
CA GLU A 911 10.48 1.50 47.07
C GLU A 911 9.81 2.75 47.65
N ASP A 912 10.15 3.94 47.14
CA ASP A 912 9.55 5.20 47.60
C ASP A 912 8.07 5.29 47.24
N ILE A 913 7.68 4.91 46.02
CA ILE A 913 6.28 4.86 45.59
C ILE A 913 5.48 3.90 46.47
N LEU A 914 6.01 2.71 46.77
CA LEU A 914 5.32 1.72 47.60
C LEU A 914 5.07 2.21 49.04
N ARG A 915 5.85 3.17 49.55
CA ARG A 915 5.64 3.77 50.88
C ARG A 915 4.53 4.82 50.90
N SER A 916 4.30 5.52 49.79
CA SER A 916 3.35 6.64 49.69
C SER A 916 2.16 6.37 48.77
N LEU A 917 2.00 5.13 48.31
CA LEU A 917 0.95 4.74 47.38
C LEU A 917 -0.44 4.83 48.03
N THR A 918 -1.37 5.44 47.30
CA THR A 918 -2.80 5.47 47.64
C THR A 918 -3.61 5.09 46.40
N PRO A 919 -4.89 4.69 46.54
CA PRO A 919 -5.72 4.33 45.38
C PRO A 919 -5.81 5.44 44.33
N ALA A 920 -5.87 6.71 44.76
CA ALA A 920 -5.92 7.87 43.86
C ALA A 920 -4.61 8.11 43.07
N LYS A 921 -3.48 7.57 43.55
CA LYS A 921 -2.17 7.71 42.91
C LYS A 921 -1.75 6.49 42.09
N LEU A 922 -2.56 5.44 42.08
CA LEU A 922 -2.21 4.15 41.48
C LEU A 922 -1.93 4.27 39.97
N ASP A 923 -2.80 4.93 39.22
CA ASP A 923 -2.64 5.08 37.77
C ASP A 923 -1.39 5.90 37.41
N THR A 924 -1.14 7.00 38.13
CA THR A 924 0.08 7.81 37.94
C THR A 924 1.34 7.02 38.32
N ALA A 925 1.28 6.20 39.38
CA ALA A 925 2.39 5.32 39.77
C ALA A 925 2.69 4.28 38.69
N ILE A 926 1.66 3.65 38.12
CA ILE A 926 1.79 2.70 37.02
C ILE A 926 2.42 3.39 35.80
N ALA A 927 1.92 4.57 35.43
CA ALA A 927 2.48 5.34 34.30
C ALA A 927 3.96 5.69 34.53
N LEU A 928 4.29 6.20 35.72
CA LEU A 928 5.66 6.56 36.10
C LEU A 928 6.62 5.36 36.11
N LEU A 929 6.17 4.22 36.64
CA LEU A 929 6.96 2.99 36.66
C LEU A 929 7.00 2.29 35.30
N SER A 930 6.15 2.69 34.35
CA SER A 930 6.16 2.18 32.97
C SER A 930 7.05 2.97 32.02
N VAL A 931 7.56 4.15 32.43
CA VAL A 931 8.48 4.97 31.62
C VAL A 931 9.68 4.21 31.05
N PRO A 932 10.31 3.23 31.75
CA PRO A 932 11.41 2.46 31.17
C PRO A 932 11.04 1.74 29.87
N GLU A 933 9.76 1.53 29.55
CA GLU A 933 9.31 1.03 28.26
C GLU A 933 9.89 1.83 27.08
N GLN A 934 10.01 3.15 27.23
CA GLN A 934 10.47 4.06 26.19
C GLN A 934 11.99 4.00 26.01
N ILE A 935 12.73 3.46 26.99
CA ILE A 935 14.19 3.33 26.94
C ILE A 935 14.54 2.09 26.10
N ARG A 936 14.73 2.28 24.79
CA ARG A 936 15.03 1.20 23.83
C ARG A 936 16.24 1.54 22.96
N GLY A 937 16.89 0.53 22.43
CA GLY A 937 17.97 0.68 21.44
C GLY A 937 19.35 0.53 22.05
N PHE A 938 20.38 1.02 21.36
CA PHE A 938 21.79 0.90 21.74
C PHE A 938 22.52 2.19 21.37
N GLY A 939 23.60 2.54 22.09
CA GLY A 939 24.42 3.74 21.82
C GLY A 939 23.57 5.01 21.67
N HIS A 940 23.84 5.79 20.62
CA HIS A 940 23.15 7.06 20.34
C HIS A 940 21.61 6.93 20.24
N VAL A 941 21.09 5.79 19.79
CA VAL A 941 19.63 5.55 19.74
C VAL A 941 19.06 5.44 21.16
N LYS A 942 19.78 4.77 22.07
CA LYS A 942 19.36 4.66 23.48
C LYS A 942 19.49 6.01 24.18
N GLU A 943 20.59 6.73 23.96
CA GLU A 943 20.83 8.06 24.55
C GLU A 943 19.67 9.02 24.24
N ARG A 944 19.23 9.07 22.97
CA ARG A 944 18.05 9.84 22.54
C ARG A 944 16.79 9.46 23.32
N HIS A 945 16.52 8.16 23.47
CA HIS A 945 15.35 7.69 24.19
C HIS A 945 15.43 7.87 25.72
N VAL A 946 16.63 7.79 26.31
CA VAL A 946 16.84 8.09 27.74
C VAL A 946 16.52 9.55 28.02
N ALA A 947 17.02 10.47 27.19
CA ALA A 947 16.71 11.90 27.36
C ALA A 947 15.19 12.19 27.33
N GLN A 948 14.46 11.54 26.42
CA GLN A 948 12.99 11.63 26.34
C GLN A 948 12.31 11.02 27.59
N ALA A 949 12.77 9.85 28.03
CA ALA A 949 12.24 9.15 29.19
C ALA A 949 12.52 9.89 30.52
N GLU A 950 13.67 10.55 30.66
CA GLU A 950 14.00 11.38 31.83
C GLU A 950 13.09 12.61 31.90
N ALA A 951 12.83 13.27 30.77
CA ALA A 951 11.87 14.38 30.71
C ALA A 951 10.45 13.94 31.09
N LEU A 952 9.98 12.79 30.57
CA LEU A 952 8.68 12.23 30.93
C LEU A 952 8.61 11.81 32.40
N THR A 953 9.68 11.20 32.92
CA THR A 953 9.83 10.83 34.32
C THR A 953 9.66 12.06 35.22
N ALA A 954 10.36 13.16 34.92
CA ALA A 954 10.29 14.36 35.73
C ALA A 954 8.86 14.93 35.80
N LYS A 955 8.15 14.91 34.66
CA LYS A 955 6.74 15.31 34.59
C LYS A 955 5.85 14.41 35.43
N LEU A 956 5.88 13.10 35.21
CA LEU A 956 5.02 12.14 35.93
C LEU A 956 5.32 12.06 37.43
N LEU A 957 6.58 12.31 37.82
CA LEU A 957 6.97 12.41 39.23
C LEU A 957 6.37 13.64 39.89
N ALA A 958 6.36 14.79 39.21
CA ALA A 958 5.68 15.98 39.69
C ALA A 958 4.16 15.74 39.84
N ASP A 959 3.54 15.09 38.85
CA ASP A 959 2.11 14.72 38.90
C ASP A 959 1.80 13.73 40.04
N TYR A 960 2.71 12.82 40.36
CA TYR A 960 2.56 11.87 41.47
C TYR A 960 2.64 12.55 42.86
N HIS A 961 3.50 13.56 43.00
CA HIS A 961 3.63 14.34 44.24
C HIS A 961 2.49 15.34 44.42
N ASN A 962 2.05 15.99 43.33
CA ASN A 962 1.01 17.01 43.32
C ASN A 962 -0.14 16.60 42.38
N PRO A 963 -0.99 15.63 42.77
CA PRO A 963 -2.11 15.22 41.93
C PRO A 963 -3.09 16.38 41.75
N ALA A 964 -3.29 16.85 40.51
CA ALA A 964 -4.27 17.88 40.21
C ALA A 964 -5.70 17.34 40.47
N PRO A 965 -6.60 18.10 41.13
CA PRO A 965 -7.96 17.64 41.35
C PRO A 965 -8.71 17.53 40.01
N GLY A 966 -9.08 16.30 39.63
CA GLY A 966 -10.03 16.04 38.54
C GLY A 966 -9.46 15.89 37.13
N THR A 967 -8.15 15.73 36.93
CA THR A 967 -7.62 15.39 35.60
C THR A 967 -7.50 13.87 35.46
N PRO A 968 -8.28 13.19 34.60
CA PRO A 968 -7.98 11.81 34.26
C PRO A 968 -6.58 11.80 33.60
N VAL A 969 -5.67 11.02 34.18
CA VAL A 969 -4.36 10.77 33.58
C VAL A 969 -4.63 10.12 32.22
N ALA A 970 -4.49 10.88 31.13
CA ALA A 970 -4.53 10.32 29.80
C ALA A 970 -3.55 9.15 29.78
N ALA A 971 -4.05 7.95 29.48
CA ALA A 971 -3.24 6.75 29.43
C ALA A 971 -2.00 7.05 28.58
N ALA A 972 -0.82 7.02 29.18
CA ALA A 972 0.46 7.22 28.47
C ALA A 972 0.82 5.98 27.60
N ALA A 973 -0.21 5.32 27.07
CA ALA A 973 -0.18 4.14 26.22
C ALA A 973 -1.29 4.24 25.16
N GLU A 974 -1.28 5.33 24.38
CA GLU A 974 -1.83 5.39 23.02
C GLU A 974 -0.72 5.64 22.01
#